data_AF-A0AAE0BI07-F1
#
_entry.id   AF-A0AAE0BI07-F1
#
_cell.length_a   1.000
_cell.length_b   1.000
_cell.length_c   1.000
_cell.angle_alpha   90.00
_cell.angle_beta   90.00
_cell.angle_gamma   90.00
#
_symmetry.space_group_name_H-M   'P 1'
#
loop_
_entity.id
_entity.type
_entity.pdbx_description
1 polymer ?
#
loop_
_entity_poly.entity_id
_entity_poly.type
_entity_poly.pdbx_seq_one_letter_code
_entity_poly.pdbx_strand_id
1 'polypeptide(L)'
;MNALTIMALVCALVCEPNLVTSFGDEGFRLLPRFSDADVDKSGCISPNEYAALAQDVRQRAARASVTLQSEGHPRQAQQQVPPGVVSLGTFSLLNSSPPSQFQLPGSRRNTAVLRRSLDQPQREVQENGSETVIDDTKYSYLLLNHSLQNASINIVHLRSHVSLEAALPTILHTVAIFGDCVSLGVDDGRCRISGGLRFRLFSLGEAAVVHLQALELRDGYTSSDGAAVHGIDAFISLHDCVLAQNVASSSSGSGGGALYFLRGDVVCSNCTVVENEGPAYGAMLVVEGGLALEAGTVVEGNIASDHCGGVGVRDGVLILNGSSTVSGNRARTAGGGICGSQGAEVWIDGGSEVVGNFAAAGGGLNLFSYLLVENETMDALNIFHEIASGGAVTAAHELNRLTLTGNSSVHGNYAESQGGGIMMQSRGHIVLTTGTRISGNLAADGGGIYLVQAVEVLVEAAALCSNVGLYSGGAVYANHAQASIRLDGSLVCNNSAQSGSGGGIYATGQVELSSGAHVERNIASVDGGGLFIGPHALVSISASAVMNNSAGGRGGGIYAEGAETKGGSQVVVMDSSRIEHNEGFIEGGGMSIGPNATLMMYGISVSHNRLISTGDGVGAGFSIGMGTTARVVLSTIANNFISETFGAGGGLGVDGLMVLTNVNVSWNMAALGGGILVGKNGTVWLEGCVVEWNTAQSGGGIFGQLGGRIQIDLSRLRGNLAETSGGGVFCHNLTLSGSFLSLNSAFRNGGGVSGKQLIRIFNTSFSLGTAQNGGAVHLDMLDLGDSHFHATGCLMTRNSATNGGGSVSLRGALSPDLAALEDSLISHSTSNVGGGVYAMQGALTLSGVVLENNQAINGGAVAALPNTTLLITGGSVARGNAAESHGGGIYILDRSQLTVTGGSLIEDNKCYMSGGGIHLTRSSHALITGGVQVRNNLAEREGGGIAVLRSVIYALQVPTRLTVMGAAVTGNMAVSYSGGGILSDERCVVTLVATNISANQAGFFGGGIAAKSSVQIYGHSILA
;
A
#
# COMPACT_ATOMS: atom_id res chain seq x y z
N MET A 1 -14.80 -5.77 19.14
CA MET A 1 -15.56 -7.05 19.08
C MET A 1 -15.11 -7.77 17.83
N ASN A 2 -14.83 -9.07 17.88
CA ASN A 2 -14.12 -9.73 16.78
C ASN A 2 -15.10 -10.28 15.72
N ALA A 3 -14.70 -10.25 14.45
CA ALA A 3 -15.52 -10.61 13.30
C ALA A 3 -16.15 -12.02 13.38
N LEU A 4 -15.48 -12.97 14.05
CA LEU A 4 -16.01 -14.33 14.28
C LEU A 4 -17.40 -14.34 14.95
N THR A 5 -17.66 -13.44 15.89
CA THR A 5 -18.94 -13.40 16.62
C THR A 5 -20.08 -12.92 15.73
N ILE A 6 -19.79 -12.03 14.76
CA ILE A 6 -20.75 -11.56 13.76
C ILE A 6 -20.98 -12.65 12.71
N MET A 7 -19.92 -13.35 12.27
CA MET A 7 -20.02 -14.45 11.30
C MET A 7 -20.89 -15.60 11.82
N ALA A 8 -20.77 -15.95 13.10
CA ALA A 8 -21.64 -16.92 13.76
C ALA A 8 -23.12 -16.47 13.80
N LEU A 9 -23.36 -15.17 14.02
CA LEU A 9 -24.70 -14.59 14.04
C LEU A 9 -25.37 -14.62 12.65
N VAL A 10 -24.60 -14.34 11.59
CA VAL A 10 -25.09 -14.37 10.20
C VAL A 10 -25.38 -15.80 9.74
N CYS A 11 -24.52 -16.77 10.05
CA CYS A 11 -24.79 -18.18 9.73
C CYS A 11 -26.04 -18.72 10.44
N ALA A 12 -26.31 -18.28 11.68
CA ALA A 12 -27.53 -18.65 12.41
C ALA A 12 -28.82 -18.05 11.81
N LEU A 13 -28.73 -16.91 11.10
CA LEU A 13 -29.87 -16.23 10.45
C LEU A 13 -30.23 -16.78 9.06
N VAL A 14 -29.40 -17.66 8.47
CA VAL A 14 -29.56 -18.15 7.08
C VAL A 14 -30.18 -19.56 7.01
N CYS A 15 -30.27 -20.28 8.13
CA CYS A 15 -30.81 -21.65 8.16
C CYS A 15 -32.32 -21.70 8.44
N GLU A 16 -33.15 -21.63 7.39
CA GLU A 16 -34.45 -22.32 7.37
C GLU A 16 -34.42 -23.51 6.40
N PRO A 17 -35.11 -24.62 6.72
CA PRO A 17 -34.96 -25.86 5.98
C PRO A 17 -35.87 -25.88 4.74
N ASN A 18 -35.30 -25.67 3.55
CA ASN A 18 -35.70 -26.33 2.28
C ASN A 18 -34.96 -25.73 1.06
N LEU A 19 -33.67 -26.06 0.89
CA LEU A 19 -32.96 -25.90 -0.39
C LEU A 19 -31.67 -26.74 -0.40
N VAL A 20 -31.82 -28.04 -0.68
CA VAL A 20 -30.69 -28.96 -0.90
C VAL A 20 -30.76 -29.54 -2.31
N THR A 21 -29.93 -29.01 -3.20
CA THR A 21 -29.24 -29.81 -4.23
C THR A 21 -27.94 -29.13 -4.67
N SER A 22 -26.82 -29.84 -4.45
CA SER A 22 -25.52 -29.72 -5.14
C SER A 22 -24.86 -28.33 -5.30
N PHE A 23 -23.84 -28.07 -4.48
CA PHE A 23 -22.45 -27.92 -4.97
C PHE A 23 -21.48 -28.48 -3.91
N GLY A 24 -20.34 -29.02 -4.33
CA GLY A 24 -19.49 -29.89 -3.51
C GLY A 24 -18.48 -29.18 -2.62
N ASP A 25 -17.99 -29.92 -1.62
CA ASP A 25 -16.91 -29.52 -0.69
C ASP A 25 -15.58 -29.25 -1.40
N GLU A 26 -14.84 -28.24 -0.93
CA GLU A 26 -13.55 -28.45 -0.23
C GLU A 26 -13.28 -27.28 0.73
N GLY A 27 -12.68 -27.54 1.91
CA GLY A 27 -11.78 -26.54 2.50
C GLY A 27 -12.11 -25.80 3.82
N PHE A 28 -12.96 -26.30 4.74
CA PHE A 28 -12.93 -25.80 6.14
C PHE A 28 -13.08 -26.91 7.19
N ARG A 29 -11.98 -27.25 7.88
CA ARG A 29 -11.98 -28.04 9.12
C ARG A 29 -11.49 -27.17 10.28
N LEU A 30 -12.34 -26.98 11.30
CA LEU A 30 -12.05 -26.90 12.75
C LEU A 30 -13.05 -26.01 13.51
N LEU A 31 -14.23 -26.55 13.82
CA LEU A 31 -15.04 -26.15 14.99
C LEU A 31 -15.72 -27.42 15.56
N PRO A 32 -15.98 -27.48 16.89
CA PRO A 32 -16.51 -28.69 17.53
C PRO A 32 -17.98 -28.92 17.18
N ARG A 33 -18.37 -30.20 17.05
CA ARG A 33 -19.78 -30.61 16.89
C ARG A 33 -20.57 -30.30 18.16
N PHE A 34 -21.65 -29.53 18.03
CA PHE A 34 -22.78 -29.63 18.95
C PHE A 34 -23.61 -30.87 18.57
N SER A 35 -24.20 -31.54 19.56
CA SER A 35 -25.01 -32.76 19.38
C SER A 35 -26.50 -32.43 19.22
N ASP A 36 -27.20 -33.18 18.35
CA ASP A 36 -28.60 -32.99 17.93
C ASP A 36 -29.67 -33.28 19.03
N ALA A 37 -29.51 -32.75 20.24
CA ALA A 37 -30.34 -33.13 21.40
C ALA A 37 -31.31 -32.06 21.93
N ASP A 38 -31.19 -30.79 21.52
CA ASP A 38 -31.91 -29.65 22.13
C ASP A 38 -32.86 -28.88 21.19
N VAL A 39 -33.17 -29.42 20.00
CA VAL A 39 -33.97 -28.70 18.96
C VAL A 39 -35.49 -28.79 19.18
N ASP A 40 -36.00 -29.77 19.94
CA ASP A 40 -37.44 -29.92 20.19
C ASP A 40 -37.91 -29.18 21.45
N LYS A 41 -38.13 -27.86 21.32
CA LYS A 41 -39.19 -27.10 22.04
C LYS A 41 -39.39 -25.70 21.46
N SER A 42 -40.49 -25.53 20.74
CA SER A 42 -40.97 -24.23 20.27
C SER A 42 -41.42 -23.33 21.43
N GLY A 43 -40.80 -22.17 21.59
CA GLY A 43 -41.24 -21.12 22.51
C GLY A 43 -40.41 -19.85 22.34
N CYS A 44 -41.07 -18.71 22.10
CA CYS A 44 -40.39 -17.43 21.88
C CYS A 44 -39.65 -16.96 23.14
N ILE A 45 -38.33 -16.79 23.05
CA ILE A 45 -37.50 -16.23 24.12
C ILE A 45 -37.69 -14.72 24.18
N SER A 46 -37.84 -14.14 25.38
CA SER A 46 -38.11 -12.72 25.55
C SER A 46 -36.83 -11.85 25.50
N PRO A 47 -36.92 -10.54 25.17
CA PRO A 47 -35.75 -9.66 25.12
C PRO A 47 -34.95 -9.57 26.43
N ASN A 48 -35.59 -9.82 27.58
CA ASN A 48 -34.94 -9.78 28.90
C ASN A 48 -34.04 -11.00 29.15
N GLU A 49 -34.34 -12.15 28.55
CA GLU A 49 -33.52 -13.36 28.66
C GLU A 49 -32.27 -13.27 27.76
N TYR A 50 -32.38 -12.58 26.62
CA TYR A 50 -31.25 -12.25 25.76
C TYR A 50 -30.22 -11.35 26.48
N ALA A 51 -30.70 -10.39 27.28
CA ALA A 51 -29.84 -9.54 28.11
C ALA A 51 -29.11 -10.32 29.22
N ALA A 52 -29.77 -11.30 29.83
CA ALA A 52 -29.17 -12.18 30.85
C ALA A 52 -28.07 -13.08 30.25
N LEU A 53 -28.30 -13.68 29.08
CA LEU A 53 -27.32 -14.50 28.38
C LEU A 53 -26.08 -13.68 27.96
N ALA A 54 -26.29 -12.45 27.48
CA ALA A 54 -25.20 -11.52 27.18
C ALA A 54 -24.41 -11.08 28.42
N GLN A 55 -25.04 -10.99 29.60
CA GLN A 55 -24.35 -10.75 30.87
C GLN A 55 -23.51 -11.95 31.33
N ASP A 56 -24.02 -13.18 31.23
CA ASP A 56 -23.27 -14.38 31.60
C ASP A 56 -22.02 -14.57 30.70
N VAL A 57 -22.16 -14.38 29.39
CA VAL A 57 -21.01 -14.39 28.47
C VAL A 57 -19.97 -13.31 28.81
N ARG A 58 -20.39 -12.10 29.19
CA ARG A 58 -19.48 -11.04 29.66
C ARG A 58 -18.80 -11.40 30.99
N GLN A 59 -19.51 -12.01 31.94
CA GLN A 59 -18.93 -12.44 33.22
C GLN A 59 -17.94 -13.60 33.05
N ARG A 60 -18.20 -14.54 32.14
CA ARG A 60 -17.26 -15.62 31.80
C ARG A 60 -16.01 -15.11 31.09
N ALA A 61 -16.15 -14.14 30.17
CA ALA A 61 -15.02 -13.47 29.55
C ALA A 61 -14.16 -12.69 30.57
N ALA A 62 -14.79 -11.96 31.50
CA ALA A 62 -14.08 -11.21 32.55
C ALA A 62 -13.31 -12.12 33.53
N ARG A 63 -13.75 -13.37 33.74
CA ARG A 63 -13.01 -14.38 34.52
C ARG A 63 -11.79 -14.95 33.80
N ALA A 64 -11.75 -14.90 32.47
CA ALA A 64 -10.59 -15.33 31.68
C ALA A 64 -9.47 -14.26 31.62
N SER A 65 -9.79 -12.99 31.92
CA SER A 65 -8.83 -11.86 31.90
C SER A 65 -8.18 -11.52 33.24
N VAL A 66 -8.42 -12.31 34.30
CA VAL A 66 -7.85 -12.08 35.65
C VAL A 66 -7.04 -13.30 36.09
N THR A 67 -5.99 -13.65 35.35
CA THR A 67 -4.95 -14.61 35.80
C THR A 67 -3.61 -14.47 35.06
N LEU A 68 -3.07 -13.24 34.94
CA LEU A 68 -1.75 -13.01 34.31
C LEU A 68 -0.90 -11.92 34.99
N GLN A 69 -0.80 -11.93 36.33
CA GLN A 69 0.28 -11.25 37.07
C GLN A 69 0.60 -11.97 38.39
N SER A 70 1.65 -12.80 38.41
CA SER A 70 2.77 -12.74 39.38
C SER A 70 3.70 -13.98 39.34
N GLU A 71 5.01 -13.72 39.47
CA GLU A 71 6.10 -14.60 39.96
C GLU A 71 6.50 -15.92 39.24
N GLY A 72 7.82 -16.16 39.21
CA GLY A 72 8.39 -17.49 39.49
C GLY A 72 9.17 -18.22 38.38
N HIS A 73 10.50 -18.11 38.37
CA HIS A 73 11.40 -19.11 37.76
C HIS A 73 11.38 -20.46 38.55
N PRO A 74 12.02 -21.56 38.09
CA PRO A 74 11.71 -22.34 36.89
C PRO A 74 11.73 -23.88 37.16
N ARG A 75 11.20 -24.74 36.26
CA ARG A 75 11.72 -26.11 35.89
C ARG A 75 10.69 -27.00 35.17
N GLN A 76 11.17 -27.71 34.14
CA GLN A 76 10.89 -29.12 33.75
C GLN A 76 9.42 -29.58 33.48
N ALA A 77 9.09 -30.35 32.43
CA ALA A 77 9.85 -30.90 31.29
C ALA A 77 8.92 -31.52 30.20
N GLN A 78 9.52 -32.05 29.11
CA GLN A 78 8.96 -32.96 28.07
C GLN A 78 7.92 -32.35 27.09
N GLN A 79 8.10 -32.33 25.76
CA GLN A 79 8.53 -33.42 24.86
C GLN A 79 9.22 -32.95 23.56
N GLN A 80 10.25 -33.70 23.16
CA GLN A 80 10.56 -34.23 21.81
C GLN A 80 10.74 -33.28 20.60
N VAL A 81 12.01 -33.06 20.25
CA VAL A 81 12.51 -32.74 18.89
C VAL A 81 13.70 -33.69 18.60
N PRO A 82 13.92 -34.20 17.36
CA PRO A 82 15.01 -35.15 17.06
C PRO A 82 16.44 -34.55 17.13
N PRO A 83 17.50 -35.38 17.24
CA PRO A 83 18.89 -34.96 17.50
C PRO A 83 19.61 -34.48 16.23
N GLY A 84 20.78 -33.81 16.23
CA GLY A 84 21.76 -33.35 17.23
C GLY A 84 22.77 -32.42 16.50
N VAL A 85 23.82 -31.80 17.05
CA VAL A 85 24.73 -32.09 18.18
C VAL A 85 25.22 -30.75 18.81
N VAL A 86 25.91 -30.83 19.96
CA VAL A 86 26.20 -29.76 20.93
C VAL A 86 27.43 -28.88 20.62
N SER A 87 27.50 -27.73 21.31
CA SER A 87 28.43 -26.59 21.22
C SER A 87 29.79 -26.70 21.94
N LEU A 88 30.62 -25.66 21.71
CA LEU A 88 31.70 -25.10 22.57
C LEU A 88 33.05 -25.84 22.62
N GLY A 89 34.13 -25.11 22.31
CA GLY A 89 35.52 -25.53 22.59
C GLY A 89 36.57 -24.65 21.90
N THR A 90 37.38 -23.94 22.69
CA THR A 90 38.47 -23.06 22.27
C THR A 90 39.76 -23.79 21.82
N PHE A 91 40.68 -23.04 21.21
CA PHE A 91 42.13 -23.30 21.02
C PHE A 91 42.65 -24.26 19.92
N SER A 92 43.17 -23.61 18.86
CA SER A 92 44.51 -23.80 18.25
C SER A 92 44.98 -25.08 17.52
N LEU A 93 45.66 -24.82 16.39
CA LEU A 93 46.78 -25.53 15.75
C LEU A 93 46.55 -26.65 14.70
N LEU A 94 47.30 -26.46 13.60
CA LEU A 94 47.90 -27.43 12.66
C LEU A 94 47.07 -28.06 11.52
N ASN A 95 47.50 -27.70 10.30
CA ASN A 95 47.74 -28.53 9.11
C ASN A 95 46.79 -29.71 8.78
N SER A 96 46.15 -29.64 7.62
CA SER A 96 46.46 -30.59 6.52
C SER A 96 45.87 -30.15 5.16
N SER A 97 46.54 -30.59 4.09
CA SER A 97 46.35 -30.18 2.69
C SER A 97 45.13 -30.85 2.01
N PRO A 98 44.65 -30.33 0.87
CA PRO A 98 43.44 -30.84 0.19
C PRO A 98 43.74 -31.98 -0.80
N PRO A 99 42.69 -32.70 -1.26
CA PRO A 99 42.77 -33.50 -2.48
C PRO A 99 41.74 -33.07 -3.55
N SER A 100 42.24 -32.79 -4.77
CA SER A 100 41.71 -33.23 -6.09
C SER A 100 40.25 -32.98 -6.51
N GLN A 101 39.87 -32.91 -7.80
CA GLN A 101 40.45 -32.71 -9.14
C GLN A 101 39.25 -32.75 -10.12
N PHE A 102 39.24 -31.97 -11.22
CA PHE A 102 38.59 -32.27 -12.53
C PHE A 102 38.75 -30.99 -13.40
N GLN A 103 39.68 -30.86 -14.36
CA GLN A 103 39.67 -31.37 -15.76
C GLN A 103 38.44 -30.93 -16.58
N LEU A 104 38.51 -30.38 -17.81
CA LEU A 104 39.52 -30.15 -18.88
C LEU A 104 38.91 -29.16 -19.94
N PRO A 105 39.52 -28.77 -21.10
CA PRO A 105 40.91 -28.68 -21.60
C PRO A 105 41.30 -27.23 -22.06
N GLY A 106 42.43 -26.88 -22.69
CA GLY A 106 43.73 -27.58 -22.90
C GLY A 106 44.32 -27.55 -24.34
N SER A 107 44.89 -26.43 -24.85
CA SER A 107 45.62 -26.39 -26.15
C SER A 107 47.14 -26.13 -26.07
N ARG A 108 47.89 -27.07 -26.69
CA ARG A 108 49.35 -27.29 -26.70
C ARG A 108 50.27 -26.13 -27.16
N ARG A 109 51.50 -26.11 -26.64
CA ARG A 109 52.73 -25.99 -27.45
C ARG A 109 53.79 -27.01 -27.01
N ASN A 110 54.53 -27.54 -27.98
CA ASN A 110 55.67 -28.46 -27.78
C ASN A 110 56.98 -27.68 -27.64
N THR A 111 57.88 -28.15 -26.78
CA THR A 111 59.31 -28.31 -27.10
C THR A 111 59.97 -29.30 -26.13
N ALA A 112 60.77 -30.23 -26.65
CA ALA A 112 61.58 -31.14 -25.83
C ALA A 112 62.92 -31.41 -26.54
N VAL A 113 64.03 -31.06 -25.90
CA VAL A 113 65.37 -31.62 -26.22
C VAL A 113 66.20 -31.77 -24.93
N LEU A 114 66.66 -33.00 -24.73
CA LEU A 114 67.74 -33.50 -23.86
C LEU A 114 68.74 -32.50 -23.25
N ARG A 115 69.08 -32.72 -21.96
CA ARG A 115 70.41 -33.22 -21.55
C ARG A 115 70.38 -33.89 -20.16
N ARG A 116 71.32 -34.81 -19.93
CA ARG A 116 71.51 -35.62 -18.72
C ARG A 116 72.86 -35.29 -18.05
N SER A 117 72.98 -35.74 -16.79
CA SER A 117 74.19 -36.02 -16.02
C SER A 117 75.15 -34.87 -15.70
N LEU A 118 75.16 -34.51 -14.43
CA LEU A 118 76.36 -34.14 -13.66
C LEU A 118 76.37 -35.00 -12.40
N ASP A 119 77.45 -35.72 -12.16
CA ASP A 119 77.75 -36.32 -10.86
C ASP A 119 79.26 -36.54 -10.71
N GLN A 120 79.73 -36.40 -9.47
CA GLN A 120 81.05 -36.77 -8.93
C GLN A 120 82.32 -35.90 -9.19
N PRO A 121 83.29 -35.90 -8.24
CA PRO A 121 83.81 -34.64 -7.67
C PRO A 121 85.35 -34.55 -7.53
N GLN A 122 85.88 -33.47 -6.91
CA GLN A 122 86.83 -33.56 -5.75
C GLN A 122 87.31 -32.19 -5.17
N ARG A 123 87.40 -32.16 -3.83
CA ARG A 123 88.41 -31.51 -2.95
C ARG A 123 88.93 -30.08 -3.22
N GLU A 124 88.69 -29.20 -2.24
CA GLU A 124 89.68 -28.31 -1.59
C GLU A 124 89.26 -28.15 -0.11
N VAL A 125 90.06 -28.62 0.85
CA VAL A 125 91.00 -27.87 1.71
C VAL A 125 90.32 -26.83 2.62
N GLN A 126 90.33 -27.09 3.93
CA GLN A 126 90.08 -26.09 4.97
C GLN A 126 91.32 -25.22 5.14
N GLU A 127 91.17 -23.89 5.26
CA GLU A 127 91.75 -23.15 6.39
C GLU A 127 91.10 -21.77 6.59
N ASN A 128 91.22 -21.25 7.81
CA ASN A 128 90.44 -20.12 8.32
C ASN A 128 90.76 -18.78 7.62
N GLY A 129 89.71 -18.08 7.18
CA GLY A 129 89.72 -16.65 6.90
C GLY A 129 88.37 -16.05 7.29
N SER A 130 88.35 -15.03 8.15
CA SER A 130 87.11 -14.42 8.61
C SER A 130 86.44 -13.63 7.50
N GLU A 131 85.37 -14.17 6.89
CA GLU A 131 84.41 -13.36 6.15
C GLU A 131 83.63 -12.48 7.15
N THR A 132 84.21 -11.31 7.40
CA THR A 132 83.43 -10.15 7.79
C THR A 132 82.47 -9.87 6.64
N VAL A 133 81.19 -10.19 6.84
CA VAL A 133 80.11 -9.70 5.98
C VAL A 133 80.14 -8.19 6.10
N ILE A 134 80.76 -7.52 5.13
CA ILE A 134 80.74 -6.05 5.07
C ILE A 134 79.35 -5.70 4.56
N ASP A 135 78.52 -5.17 5.46
CA ASP A 135 77.21 -4.59 5.17
C ASP A 135 77.39 -3.24 4.44
N ASP A 136 77.94 -3.33 3.22
CA ASP A 136 78.37 -2.17 2.44
C ASP A 136 77.24 -1.66 1.54
N THR A 137 76.18 -1.17 2.20
CA THR A 137 75.04 -0.46 1.58
C THR A 137 75.49 0.66 0.63
N LYS A 138 76.69 1.22 0.85
CA LYS A 138 77.35 2.25 0.03
C LYS A 138 77.91 1.66 -1.28
N TYR A 139 78.48 0.47 -1.25
CA TYR A 139 78.88 -0.26 -2.46
C TYR A 139 77.67 -0.64 -3.31
N SER A 140 76.57 -1.04 -2.67
CA SER A 140 75.29 -1.37 -3.33
C SER A 140 74.69 -0.17 -4.04
N TYR A 141 74.73 1.02 -3.41
CA TYR A 141 74.37 2.29 -4.04
C TYR A 141 75.24 2.61 -5.27
N LEU A 142 76.56 2.49 -5.16
CA LEU A 142 77.49 2.76 -6.27
C LEU A 142 77.27 1.81 -7.45
N LEU A 143 77.03 0.52 -7.18
CA LEU A 143 76.73 -0.48 -8.20
C LEU A 143 75.42 -0.16 -8.93
N LEU A 144 74.35 0.18 -8.19
CA LEU A 144 73.07 0.56 -8.76
C LEU A 144 73.21 1.81 -9.62
N ASN A 145 73.80 2.88 -9.07
CA ASN A 145 74.04 4.15 -9.78
C ASN A 145 74.82 3.95 -11.09
N HIS A 146 75.94 3.22 -11.05
CA HIS A 146 76.73 2.94 -12.26
C HIS A 146 75.97 2.08 -13.28
N SER A 147 75.15 1.13 -12.82
CA SER A 147 74.36 0.27 -13.71
C SER A 147 73.31 1.08 -14.48
N LEU A 148 72.63 2.01 -13.81
CA LEU A 148 71.62 2.88 -14.42
C LEU A 148 72.18 3.94 -15.38
N GLN A 149 73.50 4.20 -15.35
CA GLN A 149 74.16 5.08 -16.33
C GLN A 149 74.58 4.35 -17.61
N ASN A 150 74.61 3.01 -17.60
CA ASN A 150 75.11 2.21 -18.70
C ASN A 150 73.96 1.47 -19.40
N ALA A 151 73.47 2.04 -20.50
CA ALA A 151 72.42 1.45 -21.35
C ALA A 151 72.77 0.09 -21.99
N SER A 152 73.96 -0.46 -21.73
CA SER A 152 74.31 -1.87 -22.06
C SER A 152 73.87 -2.86 -20.96
N ILE A 153 73.52 -2.38 -19.77
CA ILE A 153 73.15 -3.18 -18.60
C ILE A 153 71.63 -3.17 -18.45
N ASN A 154 71.01 -4.24 -18.95
CA ASN A 154 69.55 -4.39 -18.95
C ASN A 154 69.03 -5.19 -17.73
N ILE A 155 69.93 -5.74 -16.91
CA ILE A 155 69.60 -6.57 -15.73
C ILE A 155 70.54 -6.18 -14.58
N VAL A 156 69.96 -5.91 -13.41
CA VAL A 156 70.67 -5.60 -12.16
C VAL A 156 70.15 -6.51 -11.05
N HIS A 157 71.04 -7.20 -10.35
CA HIS A 157 70.71 -7.98 -9.15
C HIS A 157 71.27 -7.28 -7.91
N LEU A 158 70.40 -6.86 -7.01
CA LEU A 158 70.77 -6.36 -5.68
C LEU A 158 70.85 -7.54 -4.71
N ARG A 159 71.88 -7.60 -3.88
CA ARG A 159 72.09 -8.67 -2.87
C ARG A 159 72.18 -8.15 -1.44
N SER A 160 72.07 -6.84 -1.27
CA SER A 160 72.13 -6.12 -0.01
C SER A 160 71.32 -4.82 -0.14
N HIS A 161 70.90 -4.27 1.01
CA HIS A 161 70.11 -3.04 1.04
C HIS A 161 70.88 -1.85 0.47
N VAL A 162 70.16 -0.88 -0.09
CA VAL A 162 70.68 0.34 -0.70
C VAL A 162 70.15 1.54 0.08
N SER A 163 71.06 2.40 0.54
CA SER A 163 70.72 3.71 1.11
C SER A 163 71.26 4.80 0.19
N LEU A 164 70.40 5.68 -0.29
CA LEU A 164 70.81 6.73 -1.24
C LEU A 164 71.66 7.81 -0.56
N GLU A 165 72.89 7.99 -1.03
CA GLU A 165 73.75 9.13 -0.63
C GLU A 165 73.56 10.36 -1.52
N ALA A 166 73.07 10.15 -2.74
CA ALA A 166 72.61 11.18 -3.66
C ALA A 166 71.50 10.60 -4.58
N ALA A 167 70.87 11.47 -5.38
CA ALA A 167 69.84 11.05 -6.33
C ALA A 167 70.42 10.12 -7.42
N LEU A 168 69.68 9.07 -7.77
CA LEU A 168 69.99 8.20 -8.89
C LEU A 168 69.75 8.90 -10.24
N PRO A 169 70.47 8.52 -11.31
CA PRO A 169 70.31 9.09 -12.65
C PRO A 169 68.93 8.75 -13.23
N THR A 170 68.46 9.59 -14.15
CA THR A 170 67.25 9.31 -14.93
C THR A 170 67.46 8.10 -15.84
N ILE A 171 66.58 7.11 -15.74
CA ILE A 171 66.59 5.92 -16.59
C ILE A 171 65.93 6.29 -17.93
N LEU A 172 66.62 5.99 -19.03
CA LEU A 172 66.23 6.31 -20.41
C LEU A 172 66.27 5.07 -21.34
N HIS A 173 66.30 3.87 -20.76
CA HIS A 173 66.43 2.60 -21.48
C HIS A 173 65.67 1.48 -20.75
N THR A 174 65.65 0.29 -21.36
CA THR A 174 65.09 -0.90 -20.71
C THR A 174 66.03 -1.39 -19.60
N VAL A 175 65.50 -1.62 -18.39
CA VAL A 175 66.26 -2.25 -17.29
C VAL A 175 65.35 -3.05 -16.36
N ALA A 176 65.80 -4.23 -15.96
CA ALA A 176 65.18 -5.05 -14.93
C ALA A 176 66.04 -5.06 -13.66
N ILE A 177 65.42 -4.84 -12.49
CA ILE A 177 66.10 -4.80 -11.19
C ILE A 177 65.44 -5.83 -10.25
N PHE A 178 66.24 -6.79 -9.80
CA PHE A 178 65.82 -7.89 -8.94
C PHE A 178 66.43 -7.75 -7.55
N GLY A 179 65.64 -7.94 -6.50
CA GLY A 179 66.11 -8.04 -5.12
C GLY A 179 66.32 -9.50 -4.69
N ASP A 180 67.58 -9.89 -4.47
CA ASP A 180 67.99 -11.21 -3.96
C ASP A 180 68.64 -11.08 -2.56
N CYS A 181 68.01 -10.35 -1.65
CA CYS A 181 68.59 -10.03 -0.33
C CYS A 181 68.43 -11.18 0.66
N VAL A 182 69.43 -12.07 0.71
CA VAL A 182 69.52 -13.13 1.72
C VAL A 182 70.05 -12.56 3.04
N SER A 183 69.20 -11.85 3.77
CA SER A 183 69.42 -11.44 5.16
C SER A 183 69.36 -12.66 6.09
N LEU A 184 70.30 -12.77 7.04
CA LEU A 184 70.35 -13.87 8.02
C LEU A 184 69.29 -13.69 9.13
N GLY A 185 68.02 -13.81 8.77
CA GLY A 185 66.95 -14.23 9.68
C GLY A 185 65.90 -13.21 10.13
N VAL A 186 65.75 -12.06 9.47
CA VAL A 186 64.75 -11.04 9.88
C VAL A 186 63.90 -10.47 8.73
N ASP A 187 64.34 -10.56 7.47
CA ASP A 187 63.66 -9.91 6.33
C ASP A 187 62.99 -10.91 5.37
N ASP A 188 61.98 -10.45 4.64
CA ASP A 188 61.13 -11.24 3.74
C ASP A 188 61.77 -11.59 2.38
N GLY A 189 63.10 -11.48 2.28
CA GLY A 189 63.90 -11.73 1.07
C GLY A 189 64.05 -10.52 0.15
N ARG A 190 63.27 -9.44 0.34
CA ARG A 190 63.32 -8.25 -0.52
C ARG A 190 64.54 -7.37 -0.25
N CYS A 191 65.09 -6.77 -1.30
CA CYS A 191 66.09 -5.72 -1.14
C CYS A 191 65.44 -4.36 -0.91
N ARG A 192 65.86 -3.68 0.16
CA ARG A 192 65.42 -2.30 0.47
C ARG A 192 66.21 -1.30 -0.36
N ILE A 193 65.52 -0.30 -0.90
CA ILE A 193 66.12 0.92 -1.46
C ILE A 193 65.49 2.09 -0.71
N SER A 194 66.28 2.73 0.18
CA SER A 194 65.83 3.83 1.03
C SER A 194 66.32 5.19 0.52
N GLY A 195 65.39 6.13 0.35
CA GLY A 195 65.66 7.53 0.02
C GLY A 195 66.06 8.37 1.23
N GLY A 196 65.99 7.80 2.44
CA GLY A 196 66.35 8.45 3.71
C GLY A 196 65.66 9.78 3.96
N LEU A 197 64.40 9.91 3.51
CA LEU A 197 63.57 11.12 3.46
C LEU A 197 64.27 12.34 2.84
N ARG A 198 65.16 12.12 1.86
CA ARG A 198 65.94 13.18 1.20
C ARG A 198 65.95 13.10 -0.32
N PHE A 199 65.75 11.92 -0.90
CA PHE A 199 65.86 11.70 -2.34
C PHE A 199 64.67 10.91 -2.89
N ARG A 200 64.28 11.21 -4.12
CA ARG A 200 63.44 10.31 -4.95
C ARG A 200 64.26 9.08 -5.32
N LEU A 201 63.64 7.90 -5.32
CA LEU A 201 64.35 6.65 -5.63
C LEU A 201 64.66 6.53 -7.13
N PHE A 202 63.65 6.61 -8.00
CA PHE A 202 63.81 6.46 -9.45
C PHE A 202 63.12 7.59 -10.23
N SER A 203 63.76 8.04 -11.31
CA SER A 203 63.13 8.91 -12.32
C SER A 203 63.26 8.25 -13.68
N LEU A 204 62.15 8.12 -14.41
CA LEU A 204 62.07 7.54 -15.74
C LEU A 204 61.79 8.65 -16.76
N GLY A 205 62.55 8.69 -17.85
CA GLY A 205 62.27 9.57 -18.98
C GLY A 205 61.64 8.84 -20.15
N GLU A 206 61.43 9.59 -21.23
CA GLU A 206 60.74 9.16 -22.45
C GLU A 206 61.28 7.81 -22.98
N ALA A 207 60.35 6.90 -23.28
CA ALA A 207 60.57 5.53 -23.76
C ALA A 207 61.35 4.58 -22.82
N ALA A 208 61.54 4.93 -21.54
CA ALA A 208 62.07 3.99 -20.55
C ALA A 208 61.09 2.84 -20.26
N VAL A 209 61.62 1.63 -20.05
CA VAL A 209 60.84 0.41 -19.75
C VAL A 209 61.49 -0.30 -18.57
N VAL A 210 60.88 -0.21 -17.39
CA VAL A 210 61.50 -0.69 -16.15
C VAL A 210 60.72 -1.84 -15.54
N HIS A 211 61.42 -2.91 -15.18
CA HIS A 211 60.86 -4.05 -14.45
C HIS A 211 61.51 -4.12 -13.06
N LEU A 212 60.72 -4.02 -12.00
CA LEU A 212 61.17 -4.13 -10.62
C LEU A 212 60.57 -5.37 -9.98
N GLN A 213 61.39 -6.22 -9.36
CA GLN A 213 60.92 -7.43 -8.70
C GLN A 213 61.57 -7.66 -7.34
N ALA A 214 60.75 -8.01 -6.33
CA ALA A 214 61.18 -8.33 -4.96
C ALA A 214 61.98 -7.20 -4.28
N LEU A 215 61.47 -5.96 -4.37
CA LEU A 215 62.07 -4.76 -3.79
C LEU A 215 61.15 -4.07 -2.77
N GLU A 216 61.73 -3.50 -1.71
CA GLU A 216 61.08 -2.55 -0.81
C GLU A 216 61.60 -1.13 -1.10
N LEU A 217 60.76 -0.31 -1.71
CA LEU A 217 61.02 1.08 -2.09
C LEU A 217 60.49 2.01 -1.00
N ARG A 218 61.39 2.56 -0.18
CA ARG A 218 61.00 3.24 1.07
C ARG A 218 61.66 4.58 1.31
N ASP A 219 61.06 5.36 2.19
CA ASP A 219 61.57 6.65 2.67
C ASP A 219 61.94 7.63 1.52
N GLY A 220 61.31 7.50 0.36
CA GLY A 220 61.50 8.40 -0.77
C GLY A 220 60.94 9.79 -0.44
N TYR A 221 61.64 10.85 -0.85
CA TYR A 221 61.19 12.23 -0.62
C TYR A 221 61.40 13.11 -1.84
N THR A 222 60.40 13.92 -2.17
CA THR A 222 60.49 14.95 -3.20
C THR A 222 59.60 16.14 -2.89
N SER A 223 60.01 17.35 -3.28
CA SER A 223 59.18 18.56 -3.29
C SER A 223 58.30 18.70 -4.55
N SER A 224 58.25 17.65 -5.37
CA SER A 224 57.45 17.51 -6.58
C SER A 224 56.63 16.21 -6.48
N ASP A 225 56.45 15.49 -7.58
CA ASP A 225 55.50 14.37 -7.71
C ASP A 225 56.24 13.02 -7.72
N GLY A 226 55.63 11.92 -7.27
CA GLY A 226 56.25 10.58 -7.29
C GLY A 226 57.52 10.46 -6.46
N ALA A 227 57.42 10.21 -5.14
CA ALA A 227 58.60 10.19 -4.26
C ALA A 227 59.38 8.86 -4.29
N ALA A 228 58.72 7.72 -4.60
CA ALA A 228 59.42 6.50 -4.96
C ALA A 228 59.82 6.52 -6.45
N VAL A 229 58.85 6.62 -7.36
CA VAL A 229 59.09 6.65 -8.81
C VAL A 229 58.29 7.75 -9.48
N HIS A 230 58.95 8.44 -10.41
CA HIS A 230 58.33 9.42 -11.29
C HIS A 230 58.65 9.12 -12.76
N GLY A 231 57.66 8.96 -13.61
CA GLY A 231 57.81 8.68 -15.04
C GLY A 231 57.11 9.67 -15.97
N ILE A 232 57.70 9.92 -17.14
CA ILE A 232 57.09 10.66 -18.25
C ILE A 232 57.30 9.84 -19.52
N ASP A 233 56.22 9.56 -20.25
CA ASP A 233 56.20 8.81 -21.51
C ASP A 233 56.95 7.45 -21.39
N ALA A 234 56.72 6.74 -20.26
CA ALA A 234 57.49 5.57 -19.81
C ALA A 234 56.61 4.42 -19.26
N PHE A 235 57.12 3.19 -19.29
CA PHE A 235 56.47 1.99 -18.73
C PHE A 235 57.18 1.49 -17.47
N ILE A 236 56.43 1.07 -16.46
CA ILE A 236 56.95 0.29 -15.32
C ILE A 236 56.07 -0.93 -14.99
N SER A 237 56.71 -2.05 -14.66
CA SER A 237 56.05 -3.16 -13.96
C SER A 237 56.73 -3.45 -12.62
N LEU A 238 55.93 -3.57 -11.57
CA LEU A 238 56.31 -3.93 -10.20
C LEU A 238 55.75 -5.33 -9.91
N HIS A 239 56.58 -6.25 -9.43
CA HIS A 239 56.17 -7.59 -9.03
C HIS A 239 56.75 -7.97 -7.65
N ASP A 240 55.90 -8.42 -6.73
CA ASP A 240 56.28 -8.70 -5.33
C ASP A 240 56.90 -7.49 -4.59
N CYS A 241 56.66 -6.26 -5.05
CA CYS A 241 57.27 -5.04 -4.49
C CYS A 241 56.47 -4.41 -3.35
N VAL A 242 57.17 -3.79 -2.39
CA VAL A 242 56.59 -2.90 -1.36
C VAL A 242 56.99 -1.47 -1.66
N LEU A 243 56.04 -0.53 -1.59
CA LEU A 243 56.28 0.91 -1.66
C LEU A 243 55.77 1.54 -0.37
N ALA A 244 56.68 1.89 0.54
CA ALA A 244 56.33 2.25 1.93
C ALA A 244 56.87 3.62 2.35
N GLN A 245 56.05 4.42 3.05
CA GLN A 245 56.50 5.63 3.75
C GLN A 245 57.21 6.67 2.84
N ASN A 246 56.78 6.75 1.57
CA ASN A 246 57.28 7.72 0.60
C ASN A 246 56.43 9.01 0.65
N VAL A 247 57.09 10.17 0.61
CA VAL A 247 56.45 11.48 0.85
C VAL A 247 56.71 12.44 -0.31
N ALA A 248 55.66 12.79 -1.04
CA ALA A 248 55.65 13.88 -2.00
C ALA A 248 55.10 15.14 -1.32
N SER A 249 55.86 16.24 -1.30
CA SER A 249 55.44 17.50 -0.65
C SER A 249 55.19 18.63 -1.65
N SER A 250 54.71 18.30 -2.85
CA SER A 250 54.37 19.23 -3.93
C SER A 250 53.34 20.27 -3.49
N SER A 251 53.62 21.56 -3.71
CA SER A 251 52.63 22.64 -3.51
C SER A 251 51.87 22.99 -4.80
N SER A 252 52.20 22.34 -5.91
CA SER A 252 51.67 22.58 -7.26
C SER A 252 50.44 21.75 -7.63
N GLY A 253 49.98 20.85 -6.75
CA GLY A 253 48.68 20.17 -6.87
C GLY A 253 48.68 18.84 -7.63
N SER A 254 49.77 18.45 -8.27
CA SER A 254 50.08 17.05 -8.56
C SER A 254 50.75 16.39 -7.34
N GLY A 255 50.78 15.05 -7.31
CA GLY A 255 51.23 14.29 -6.14
C GLY A 255 51.65 12.87 -6.50
N GLY A 256 50.99 11.85 -5.93
CA GLY A 256 51.46 10.47 -6.03
C GLY A 256 52.59 10.22 -5.03
N GLY A 257 52.26 10.02 -3.76
CA GLY A 257 53.25 9.90 -2.68
C GLY A 257 54.30 8.82 -2.95
N ALA A 258 53.89 7.67 -3.47
CA ALA A 258 54.80 6.68 -4.03
C ALA A 258 55.07 6.90 -5.52
N LEU A 259 54.03 6.89 -6.37
CA LEU A 259 54.17 6.83 -7.84
C LEU A 259 53.48 7.99 -8.55
N TYR A 260 54.16 8.59 -9.53
CA TYR A 260 53.56 9.53 -10.49
C TYR A 260 53.97 9.19 -11.93
N PHE A 261 53.01 9.06 -12.84
CA PHE A 261 53.25 8.87 -14.27
C PHE A 261 52.41 9.83 -15.14
N LEU A 262 53.04 10.39 -16.18
CA LEU A 262 52.39 11.18 -17.23
C LEU A 262 52.61 10.48 -18.59
N ARG A 263 51.54 10.18 -19.31
CA ARG A 263 51.52 9.41 -20.58
C ARG A 263 52.29 8.09 -20.51
N GLY A 264 52.19 7.42 -19.37
CA GLY A 264 52.96 6.21 -19.09
C GLY A 264 52.12 5.18 -18.36
N ASP A 265 52.49 3.92 -18.53
CA ASP A 265 51.75 2.77 -18.02
C ASP A 265 52.43 2.15 -16.80
N VAL A 266 51.63 1.75 -15.82
CA VAL A 266 52.07 1.17 -14.54
C VAL A 266 51.33 -0.14 -14.32
N VAL A 267 52.07 -1.23 -14.10
CA VAL A 267 51.50 -2.54 -13.71
C VAL A 267 52.05 -2.94 -12.34
N CYS A 268 51.19 -3.14 -11.35
CA CYS A 268 51.54 -3.66 -10.04
C CYS A 268 50.93 -5.05 -9.85
N SER A 269 51.75 -6.05 -9.56
CA SER A 269 51.33 -7.45 -9.38
C SER A 269 51.86 -7.99 -8.06
N ASN A 270 50.96 -8.45 -7.17
CA ASN A 270 51.30 -8.88 -5.81
C ASN A 270 52.11 -7.84 -5.01
N CYS A 271 51.78 -6.56 -5.18
CA CYS A 271 52.49 -5.44 -4.55
C CYS A 271 51.79 -4.92 -3.29
N THR A 272 52.51 -4.18 -2.45
CA THR A 272 51.95 -3.48 -1.28
C THR A 272 52.36 -2.01 -1.31
N VAL A 273 51.40 -1.09 -1.43
CA VAL A 273 51.63 0.36 -1.44
C VAL A 273 51.04 0.94 -0.17
N VAL A 274 51.88 1.27 0.81
CA VAL A 274 51.47 1.47 2.21
C VAL A 274 52.05 2.72 2.87
N GLU A 275 51.25 3.43 3.67
CA GLU A 275 51.68 4.60 4.46
C GLU A 275 52.38 5.71 3.65
N ASN A 276 52.07 5.87 2.36
CA ASN A 276 52.64 6.95 1.54
C ASN A 276 51.82 8.24 1.71
N GLU A 277 52.47 9.40 1.61
CA GLU A 277 51.86 10.71 1.81
C GLU A 277 52.03 11.63 0.59
N GLY A 278 50.95 12.31 0.21
CA GLY A 278 50.95 13.32 -0.86
C GLY A 278 50.04 14.51 -0.56
N PRO A 279 50.21 15.65 -1.24
CA PRO A 279 49.28 16.78 -1.13
C PRO A 279 47.88 16.36 -1.60
N ALA A 280 47.83 15.73 -2.77
CA ALA A 280 46.73 14.98 -3.35
C ALA A 280 47.31 13.66 -3.90
N TYR A 281 46.49 12.62 -4.07
CA TYR A 281 46.93 11.31 -4.58
C TYR A 281 48.00 10.68 -3.68
N GLY A 282 47.62 10.27 -2.47
CA GLY A 282 48.54 9.84 -1.40
C GLY A 282 49.39 8.63 -1.77
N ALA A 283 48.84 7.65 -2.51
CA ALA A 283 49.62 6.50 -2.99
C ALA A 283 50.19 6.71 -4.41
N MET A 284 49.31 6.79 -5.41
CA MET A 284 49.68 6.67 -6.84
C MET A 284 48.84 7.60 -7.70
N LEU A 285 49.44 8.17 -8.75
CA LEU A 285 48.75 8.94 -9.78
C LEU A 285 49.26 8.59 -11.19
N VAL A 286 48.35 8.23 -12.08
CA VAL A 286 48.62 8.12 -13.53
C VAL A 286 47.77 9.13 -14.31
N VAL A 287 48.39 9.83 -15.25
CA VAL A 287 47.78 10.84 -16.12
C VAL A 287 48.00 10.43 -17.56
N GLU A 288 46.95 10.43 -18.40
CA GLU A 288 47.02 10.11 -19.84
C GLU A 288 47.60 8.70 -20.13
N GLY A 289 47.42 7.73 -19.22
CA GLY A 289 48.00 6.38 -19.29
C GLY A 289 47.24 5.33 -18.47
N GLY A 290 47.71 4.08 -18.48
CA GLY A 290 47.09 2.95 -17.79
C GLY A 290 47.71 2.62 -16.42
N LEU A 291 46.88 2.26 -15.45
CA LEU A 291 47.26 1.67 -14.17
C LEU A 291 46.56 0.33 -13.97
N ALA A 292 47.30 -0.76 -13.90
CA ALA A 292 46.80 -2.08 -13.58
C ALA A 292 47.29 -2.50 -12.19
N LEU A 293 46.35 -2.82 -11.30
CA LEU A 293 46.58 -3.38 -9.97
C LEU A 293 46.03 -4.81 -9.99
N GLU A 294 46.93 -5.80 -9.93
CA GLU A 294 46.62 -7.21 -10.17
C GLU A 294 47.16 -8.14 -9.08
N ALA A 295 46.63 -9.37 -9.06
CA ALA A 295 47.16 -10.51 -8.32
C ALA A 295 47.41 -10.23 -6.82
N GLY A 296 46.39 -9.78 -6.10
CA GLY A 296 46.47 -9.53 -4.66
C GLY A 296 47.23 -8.26 -4.28
N THR A 297 47.45 -7.33 -5.22
CA THR A 297 48.06 -6.02 -4.90
C THR A 297 47.20 -5.25 -3.90
N VAL A 298 47.83 -4.74 -2.83
CA VAL A 298 47.20 -3.98 -1.74
C VAL A 298 47.68 -2.52 -1.76
N VAL A 299 46.74 -1.59 -1.62
CA VAL A 299 47.00 -0.15 -1.45
C VAL A 299 46.38 0.28 -0.12
N GLU A 300 47.18 0.40 0.94
CA GLU A 300 46.68 0.54 2.32
C GLU A 300 47.19 1.77 3.08
N GLY A 301 46.29 2.47 3.79
CA GLY A 301 46.68 3.48 4.78
C GLY A 301 47.43 4.71 4.25
N ASN A 302 47.36 4.97 2.94
CA ASN A 302 48.00 6.12 2.31
C ASN A 302 47.18 7.40 2.57
N ILE A 303 47.86 8.55 2.66
CA ILE A 303 47.28 9.81 3.13
C ILE A 303 47.43 10.92 2.10
N ALA A 304 46.33 11.62 1.81
CA ALA A 304 46.29 12.85 1.06
C ALA A 304 45.77 14.02 1.90
N SER A 305 46.47 15.15 1.86
CA SER A 305 46.08 16.37 2.59
C SER A 305 44.85 17.08 2.00
N ASP A 306 44.55 16.83 0.72
CA ASP A 306 43.40 17.29 -0.03
C ASP A 306 42.56 16.10 -0.53
N HIS A 307 42.70 15.67 -1.79
CA HIS A 307 41.89 14.62 -2.43
C HIS A 307 42.69 13.39 -2.86
N CYS A 308 42.02 12.25 -3.05
CA CYS A 308 42.59 10.95 -3.40
C CYS A 308 43.60 10.39 -2.38
N GLY A 309 43.16 9.66 -1.36
CA GLY A 309 44.07 9.01 -0.39
C GLY A 309 44.92 7.91 -1.03
N GLY A 310 44.29 7.00 -1.77
CA GLY A 310 44.94 5.90 -2.48
C GLY A 310 45.31 6.24 -3.93
N VAL A 311 44.48 5.79 -4.87
CA VAL A 311 44.81 5.62 -6.29
C VAL A 311 44.12 6.63 -7.19
N GLY A 312 44.89 7.41 -7.94
CA GLY A 312 44.38 8.39 -8.91
C GLY A 312 44.62 8.03 -10.36
N VAL A 313 43.60 8.26 -11.19
CA VAL A 313 43.75 8.29 -12.65
C VAL A 313 43.08 9.53 -13.26
N ARG A 314 43.74 10.14 -14.24
CA ARG A 314 43.25 11.30 -15.00
C ARG A 314 43.41 11.09 -16.50
N ASP A 315 42.32 11.18 -17.26
CA ASP A 315 42.28 10.93 -18.72
C ASP A 315 42.97 9.61 -19.14
N GLY A 316 42.77 8.56 -18.35
CA GLY A 316 43.44 7.26 -18.47
C GLY A 316 42.60 6.12 -17.90
N VAL A 317 43.17 4.92 -17.74
CA VAL A 317 42.41 3.74 -17.30
C VAL A 317 42.99 3.16 -16.01
N LEU A 318 42.14 2.92 -15.00
CA LEU A 318 42.44 2.08 -13.84
C LEU A 318 41.77 0.71 -14.01
N ILE A 319 42.55 -0.35 -13.90
CA ILE A 319 42.07 -1.73 -13.76
C ILE A 319 42.49 -2.25 -12.38
N LEU A 320 41.52 -2.65 -11.57
CA LEU A 320 41.72 -3.30 -10.27
C LEU A 320 41.17 -4.74 -10.39
N ASN A 321 42.05 -5.73 -10.41
CA ASN A 321 41.71 -7.14 -10.70
C ASN A 321 42.52 -8.13 -9.82
N GLY A 322 42.14 -9.41 -9.84
CA GLY A 322 42.89 -10.49 -9.22
C GLY A 322 42.89 -10.42 -7.70
N SER A 323 41.74 -10.08 -7.10
CA SER A 323 41.53 -9.93 -5.66
C SER A 323 42.44 -8.90 -5.00
N SER A 324 42.60 -7.76 -5.66
CA SER A 324 43.35 -6.61 -5.14
C SER A 324 42.52 -5.77 -4.18
N THR A 325 43.16 -5.05 -3.26
CA THR A 325 42.48 -4.31 -2.20
C THR A 325 42.97 -2.87 -2.11
N VAL A 326 42.05 -1.90 -2.05
CA VAL A 326 42.35 -0.50 -1.73
C VAL A 326 41.68 -0.16 -0.40
N SER A 327 42.45 -0.10 0.70
CA SER A 327 41.89 -0.04 2.06
C SER A 327 42.47 1.02 2.98
N GLY A 328 41.67 1.53 3.92
CA GLY A 328 42.15 2.44 4.98
C GLY A 328 42.77 3.77 4.52
N ASN A 329 42.73 4.08 3.22
CA ASN A 329 43.36 5.28 2.65
C ASN A 329 42.54 6.52 2.99
N ARG A 330 43.21 7.65 3.23
CA ARG A 330 42.58 8.85 3.78
C ARG A 330 42.83 10.09 2.94
N ALA A 331 41.76 10.76 2.52
CA ALA A 331 41.77 12.11 1.99
C ALA A 331 41.05 13.07 2.95
N ARG A 332 41.29 14.38 2.79
CA ARG A 332 40.56 15.41 3.54
C ARG A 332 39.25 15.79 2.87
N THR A 333 39.25 15.96 1.54
CA THR A 333 38.13 16.55 0.79
C THR A 333 37.32 15.49 0.06
N ALA A 334 37.92 14.72 -0.85
CA ALA A 334 37.19 13.69 -1.60
C ALA A 334 38.04 12.51 -2.05
N GLY A 335 37.41 11.34 -2.22
CA GLY A 335 38.05 10.11 -2.70
C GLY A 335 39.08 9.56 -1.72
N GLY A 336 38.65 8.76 -0.74
CA GLY A 336 39.59 8.14 0.19
C GLY A 336 40.40 7.05 -0.52
N GLY A 337 39.71 6.12 -1.17
CA GLY A 337 40.32 5.00 -1.89
C GLY A 337 40.79 5.39 -3.29
N ILE A 338 39.87 5.70 -4.20
CA ILE A 338 40.14 5.89 -5.63
C ILE A 338 39.55 7.22 -6.14
N CYS A 339 40.29 7.93 -6.99
CA CYS A 339 39.81 9.08 -7.75
C CYS A 339 39.97 8.89 -9.27
N GLY A 340 38.87 9.11 -10.00
CA GLY A 340 38.86 9.24 -11.47
C GLY A 340 38.51 10.67 -11.89
N SER A 341 39.25 11.23 -12.85
CA SER A 341 38.97 12.58 -13.36
C SER A 341 39.27 12.77 -14.85
N GLN A 342 38.68 13.83 -15.44
CA GLN A 342 38.91 14.23 -16.85
C GLN A 342 38.77 13.05 -17.83
N GLY A 343 37.65 12.34 -17.82
CA GLY A 343 37.41 11.23 -18.74
C GLY A 343 37.98 9.87 -18.33
N ALA A 344 38.69 9.76 -17.20
CA ALA A 344 39.25 8.50 -16.72
C ALA A 344 38.22 7.37 -16.60
N GLU A 345 38.60 6.16 -17.02
CA GLU A 345 37.80 4.95 -16.84
C GLU A 345 38.32 4.16 -15.63
N VAL A 346 37.43 3.77 -14.74
CA VAL A 346 37.75 2.87 -13.62
C VAL A 346 37.01 1.55 -13.82
N TRP A 347 37.76 0.46 -13.75
CA TRP A 347 37.30 -0.92 -13.87
C TRP A 347 37.69 -1.69 -12.60
N ILE A 348 36.71 -2.29 -11.92
CA ILE A 348 36.92 -3.12 -10.73
C ILE A 348 36.29 -4.50 -10.99
N ASP A 349 37.12 -5.55 -10.90
CA ASP A 349 36.79 -6.95 -11.20
C ASP A 349 37.65 -7.93 -10.37
N GLY A 350 37.42 -9.23 -10.50
CA GLY A 350 38.27 -10.29 -9.97
C GLY A 350 38.17 -10.50 -8.46
N GLY A 351 37.07 -10.08 -7.84
CA GLY A 351 36.89 -10.11 -6.38
C GLY A 351 37.76 -9.08 -5.67
N SER A 352 37.94 -7.90 -6.28
CA SER A 352 38.75 -6.81 -5.73
C SER A 352 37.92 -5.85 -4.89
N GLU A 353 38.46 -5.40 -3.77
CA GLU A 353 37.73 -4.65 -2.73
C GLU A 353 38.24 -3.22 -2.56
N VAL A 354 37.35 -2.27 -2.24
CA VAL A 354 37.72 -0.89 -1.87
C VAL A 354 37.02 -0.51 -0.55
N VAL A 355 37.68 -0.81 0.56
CA VAL A 355 37.07 -0.96 1.90
C VAL A 355 37.70 -0.05 2.96
N GLY A 356 36.90 0.55 3.83
CA GLY A 356 37.37 1.29 5.01
C GLY A 356 38.21 2.55 4.74
N ASN A 357 38.22 3.06 3.50
CA ASN A 357 38.85 4.33 3.15
C ASN A 357 38.06 5.54 3.73
N PHE A 358 38.61 6.75 3.70
CA PHE A 358 38.00 7.91 4.35
C PHE A 358 38.18 9.20 3.53
N ALA A 359 37.11 9.94 3.30
CA ALA A 359 37.13 11.33 2.81
C ALA A 359 35.84 12.07 3.21
N ALA A 360 35.78 13.39 3.05
CA ALA A 360 34.54 14.15 3.27
C ALA A 360 33.50 13.98 2.13
N ALA A 361 33.89 13.41 0.99
CA ALA A 361 32.98 13.00 -0.08
C ALA A 361 33.51 11.80 -0.88
N GLY A 362 32.65 10.81 -1.14
CA GLY A 362 32.99 9.62 -1.93
C GLY A 362 34.17 8.89 -1.32
N GLY A 363 34.06 8.49 -0.05
CA GLY A 363 35.19 7.99 0.71
C GLY A 363 35.81 6.72 0.12
N GLY A 364 35.01 5.91 -0.57
CA GLY A 364 35.54 4.83 -1.41
C GLY A 364 36.02 5.38 -2.75
N LEU A 365 35.09 5.88 -3.56
CA LEU A 365 35.33 6.38 -4.91
C LEU A 365 34.80 7.80 -5.10
N ASN A 366 35.60 8.66 -5.72
CA ASN A 366 35.18 9.96 -6.22
C ASN A 366 35.46 10.09 -7.72
N LEU A 367 34.45 10.44 -8.51
CA LEU A 367 34.47 10.32 -9.97
C LEU A 367 33.98 11.58 -10.67
N PHE A 368 34.85 12.17 -11.47
CA PHE A 368 34.50 13.17 -12.48
C PHE A 368 34.51 12.54 -13.89
N SER A 369 34.20 11.25 -13.97
CA SER A 369 34.36 10.38 -15.16
C SER A 369 33.57 9.06 -15.05
N TYR A 370 33.80 8.13 -15.99
CA TYR A 370 33.08 6.86 -16.12
C TYR A 370 33.55 5.77 -15.13
N LEU A 371 32.62 4.94 -14.64
CA LEU A 371 32.89 3.76 -13.81
C LEU A 371 32.04 2.56 -14.24
N LEU A 372 32.72 1.43 -14.44
CA LEU A 372 32.13 0.10 -14.61
C LEU A 372 32.69 -0.82 -13.53
N VAL A 373 31.80 -1.44 -12.74
CA VAL A 373 32.14 -2.48 -11.78
C VAL A 373 31.52 -3.78 -12.27
N GLU A 374 32.37 -4.78 -12.52
CA GLU A 374 31.97 -6.13 -12.89
C GLU A 374 32.50 -7.09 -11.83
N ASN A 375 31.60 -7.70 -11.07
CA ASN A 375 31.88 -8.81 -10.15
C ASN A 375 32.50 -8.52 -8.75
N GLU A 376 31.71 -8.86 -7.74
CA GLU A 376 31.98 -8.96 -6.28
C GLU A 376 32.41 -7.69 -5.47
N THR A 377 31.42 -7.21 -4.70
CA THR A 377 31.51 -6.45 -3.42
C THR A 377 32.43 -5.22 -3.26
N MET A 378 31.85 -4.02 -3.33
CA MET A 378 32.36 -2.81 -2.66
C MET A 378 31.97 -2.84 -1.18
N ASP A 379 32.81 -3.46 -0.34
CA ASP A 379 32.53 -3.68 1.08
C ASP A 379 32.86 -2.46 1.98
N ALA A 380 31.94 -2.14 2.90
CA ALA A 380 32.01 -1.23 4.06
C ALA A 380 32.95 0.00 4.03
N LEU A 381 32.37 1.21 4.14
CA LEU A 381 33.11 2.45 4.38
C LEU A 381 32.57 3.29 5.57
N ASN A 382 33.40 3.48 6.60
CA ASN A 382 33.05 4.18 7.85
C ASN A 382 33.67 5.59 7.94
N ILE A 383 32.84 6.63 8.15
CA ILE A 383 33.26 8.04 8.30
C ILE A 383 32.64 8.64 9.58
N PHE A 384 33.33 9.58 10.25
CA PHE A 384 32.85 10.30 11.43
C PHE A 384 33.50 11.71 11.54
N HIS A 385 32.79 12.79 11.15
CA HIS A 385 32.92 14.18 11.65
C HIS A 385 32.03 15.19 10.90
N GLU A 386 31.62 16.21 11.66
CA GLU A 386 30.45 17.12 11.55
C GLU A 386 30.02 17.75 10.20
N ILE A 387 30.73 17.59 9.06
CA ILE A 387 30.29 18.14 7.75
C ILE A 387 30.83 17.30 6.57
N ALA A 388 30.07 16.32 6.06
CA ALA A 388 30.46 15.46 4.92
C ALA A 388 29.26 15.00 4.02
N SER A 389 29.49 14.77 2.72
CA SER A 389 28.45 14.43 1.72
C SER A 389 28.90 13.34 0.73
N GLY A 390 28.13 12.25 0.59
CA GLY A 390 28.42 11.10 -0.28
C GLY A 390 29.30 10.06 0.43
N GLY A 391 28.72 8.91 0.80
CA GLY A 391 29.38 7.91 1.62
C GLY A 391 30.37 7.04 0.84
N ALA A 392 29.89 6.07 0.04
CA ALA A 392 30.79 5.21 -0.74
C ALA A 392 31.26 5.83 -2.05
N VAL A 393 30.31 6.23 -2.92
CA VAL A 393 30.58 6.67 -4.30
C VAL A 393 29.98 8.04 -4.56
N THR A 394 30.81 9.00 -4.96
CA THR A 394 30.36 10.31 -5.45
C THR A 394 30.71 10.46 -6.93
N ALA A 395 29.73 10.86 -7.74
CA ALA A 395 29.86 11.03 -9.19
C ALA A 395 29.38 12.42 -9.63
N ALA A 396 30.29 13.26 -10.12
CA ALA A 396 30.08 14.71 -10.18
C ALA A 396 30.08 15.37 -11.58
N HIS A 397 30.30 14.62 -12.67
CA HIS A 397 30.42 15.18 -14.03
C HIS A 397 29.29 14.72 -14.97
N GLU A 398 28.78 15.62 -15.83
CA GLU A 398 27.50 15.49 -16.56
C GLU A 398 27.36 14.29 -17.51
N LEU A 399 28.44 13.54 -17.76
CA LEU A 399 28.46 12.34 -18.60
C LEU A 399 28.64 11.04 -17.80
N ASN A 400 28.70 11.12 -16.46
CA ASN A 400 29.03 9.98 -15.62
C ASN A 400 28.01 8.85 -15.74
N ARG A 401 28.50 7.68 -16.14
CA ARG A 401 27.76 6.43 -16.06
C ARG A 401 28.38 5.59 -14.94
N LEU A 402 27.56 5.20 -13.97
CA LEU A 402 27.89 4.21 -12.95
C LEU A 402 27.14 2.93 -13.29
N THR A 403 27.87 1.88 -13.68
CA THR A 403 27.28 0.57 -13.95
C THR A 403 27.81 -0.43 -12.91
N LEU A 404 26.90 -1.07 -12.16
CA LEU A 404 27.21 -2.13 -11.21
C LEU A 404 26.62 -3.46 -11.72
N THR A 405 27.45 -4.50 -11.81
CA THR A 405 27.06 -5.81 -12.37
C THR A 405 27.73 -6.99 -11.66
N GLY A 406 27.10 -8.17 -11.71
CA GLY A 406 27.68 -9.40 -11.14
C GLY A 406 27.79 -9.32 -9.61
N ASN A 407 26.67 -9.46 -8.90
CA ASN A 407 26.66 -9.51 -7.42
C ASN A 407 27.35 -8.33 -6.70
N SER A 408 27.66 -7.19 -7.36
CA SER A 408 28.27 -6.04 -6.68
C SER A 408 27.40 -5.56 -5.53
N SER A 409 27.97 -5.38 -4.36
CA SER A 409 27.31 -4.73 -3.22
C SER A 409 27.85 -3.31 -3.03
N VAL A 410 27.03 -2.39 -2.53
CA VAL A 410 27.45 -1.12 -1.90
C VAL A 410 26.74 -1.05 -0.56
N HIS A 411 27.45 -1.32 0.53
CA HIS A 411 26.80 -1.52 1.82
C HIS A 411 27.56 -1.03 3.05
N GLY A 412 26.80 -0.78 4.12
CA GLY A 412 27.34 -0.35 5.42
C GLY A 412 27.91 1.07 5.46
N ASN A 413 27.60 1.91 4.47
CA ASN A 413 28.21 3.24 4.30
C ASN A 413 27.43 4.35 5.01
N TYR A 414 28.16 5.37 5.49
CA TYR A 414 27.59 6.51 6.20
C TYR A 414 27.95 7.84 5.55
N ALA A 415 26.96 8.72 5.41
CA ALA A 415 27.14 10.13 5.05
C ALA A 415 26.35 11.03 6.00
N GLU A 416 26.91 12.15 6.46
CA GLU A 416 26.19 13.06 7.36
C GLU A 416 25.13 13.91 6.63
N SER A 417 25.23 14.02 5.30
CA SER A 417 24.29 14.79 4.48
C SER A 417 23.57 13.91 3.44
N GLN A 418 24.17 13.65 2.28
CA GLN A 418 23.45 13.09 1.13
C GLN A 418 24.12 11.82 0.59
N GLY A 419 23.33 10.83 0.17
CA GLY A 419 23.80 9.68 -0.62
C GLY A 419 24.70 8.73 0.17
N GLY A 420 24.12 7.94 1.07
CA GLY A 420 24.88 7.07 1.97
C GLY A 420 25.68 6.01 1.21
N GLY A 421 25.04 5.32 0.27
CA GLY A 421 25.73 4.50 -0.72
C GLY A 421 26.29 5.37 -1.86
N ILE A 422 25.41 5.94 -2.67
CA ILE A 422 25.76 6.62 -3.93
C ILE A 422 25.20 8.05 -3.95
N MET A 423 26.03 9.02 -4.31
CA MET A 423 25.63 10.40 -4.60
C MET A 423 25.93 10.76 -6.05
N MET A 424 24.89 11.00 -6.86
CA MET A 424 25.03 11.46 -8.26
C MET A 424 24.73 12.96 -8.33
N GLN A 425 25.75 13.78 -8.57
CA GLN A 425 25.67 15.25 -8.47
C GLN A 425 25.27 15.97 -9.77
N SER A 426 25.24 15.26 -10.88
CA SER A 426 25.07 15.79 -12.24
C SER A 426 24.16 14.88 -13.07
N ARG A 427 23.96 15.17 -14.36
CA ARG A 427 23.07 14.43 -15.29
C ARG A 427 23.59 13.04 -15.72
N GLY A 428 24.09 12.26 -14.78
CA GLY A 428 24.58 10.91 -15.03
C GLY A 428 23.49 9.85 -15.19
N HIS A 429 23.92 8.60 -15.34
CA HIS A 429 23.08 7.40 -15.29
C HIS A 429 23.61 6.44 -14.22
N ILE A 430 22.72 5.85 -13.43
CA ILE A 430 23.03 4.71 -12.55
C ILE A 430 22.34 3.47 -13.13
N VAL A 431 23.11 2.41 -13.39
CA VAL A 431 22.61 1.13 -13.89
C VAL A 431 23.01 0.04 -12.91
N LEU A 432 22.02 -0.57 -12.26
CA LEU A 432 22.18 -1.70 -11.35
C LEU A 432 21.57 -2.93 -12.02
N THR A 433 22.33 -4.01 -12.15
CA THR A 433 21.90 -5.21 -12.89
C THR A 433 21.78 -6.43 -11.97
N THR A 434 21.51 -7.61 -12.53
CA THR A 434 21.15 -8.80 -11.77
C THR A 434 22.17 -9.15 -10.69
N GLY A 435 21.68 -9.31 -9.46
CA GLY A 435 22.49 -9.63 -8.29
C GLY A 435 23.06 -8.42 -7.54
N THR A 436 23.05 -7.22 -8.14
CA THR A 436 23.55 -6.00 -7.47
C THR A 436 22.71 -5.64 -6.24
N ARG A 437 23.38 -5.18 -5.17
CA ARG A 437 22.72 -4.81 -3.90
C ARG A 437 23.24 -3.51 -3.31
N ILE A 438 22.34 -2.58 -2.97
CA ILE A 438 22.65 -1.39 -2.17
C ILE A 438 21.96 -1.55 -0.82
N SER A 439 22.71 -1.73 0.27
CA SER A 439 22.07 -2.04 1.56
C SER A 439 22.76 -1.55 2.82
N GLY A 440 22.00 -1.32 3.90
CA GLY A 440 22.59 -0.96 5.19
C GLY A 440 23.28 0.41 5.21
N ASN A 441 23.03 1.26 4.20
CA ASN A 441 23.64 2.58 4.10
C ASN A 441 22.77 3.63 4.80
N LEU A 442 23.39 4.66 5.38
CA LEU A 442 22.76 5.70 6.18
C LEU A 442 23.17 7.10 5.70
N ALA A 443 22.19 7.96 5.44
CA ALA A 443 22.40 9.38 5.12
C ALA A 443 21.31 10.27 5.73
N ALA A 444 21.46 11.60 5.67
CA ALA A 444 20.35 12.48 6.00
C ALA A 444 19.24 12.37 4.95
N ASP A 445 19.57 12.43 3.67
CA ASP A 445 18.66 12.10 2.56
C ASP A 445 19.30 11.10 1.59
N GLY A 446 18.49 10.20 1.04
CA GLY A 446 18.96 9.21 0.06
C GLY A 446 19.91 8.18 0.68
N GLY A 447 19.40 7.40 1.64
CA GLY A 447 20.21 6.44 2.40
C GLY A 447 21.01 5.50 1.49
N GLY A 448 20.34 4.90 0.50
CA GLY A 448 21.00 4.15 -0.58
C GLY A 448 21.57 5.05 -1.67
N ILE A 449 20.71 5.83 -2.34
CA ILE A 449 21.05 6.68 -3.48
C ILE A 449 20.47 8.09 -3.29
N TYR A 450 21.27 9.12 -3.56
CA TYR A 450 20.83 10.52 -3.69
C TYR A 450 21.09 11.07 -5.09
N LEU A 451 20.08 11.68 -5.69
CA LEU A 451 20.13 12.31 -7.02
C LEU A 451 19.99 13.84 -6.90
N VAL A 452 21.05 14.57 -7.25
CA VAL A 452 21.08 16.05 -7.19
C VAL A 452 20.43 16.70 -8.42
N GLN A 453 20.35 16.00 -9.56
CA GLN A 453 19.84 16.57 -10.82
C GLN A 453 19.00 15.54 -11.62
N ALA A 454 18.68 15.89 -12.87
CA ALA A 454 18.03 15.01 -13.86
C ALA A 454 18.89 13.78 -14.17
N VAL A 455 18.75 12.74 -13.36
CA VAL A 455 19.45 11.45 -13.45
C VAL A 455 18.44 10.36 -13.80
N GLU A 456 18.87 9.43 -14.64
CA GLU A 456 18.18 8.16 -14.84
C GLU A 456 18.80 7.09 -13.93
N VAL A 457 17.96 6.43 -13.14
CA VAL A 457 18.32 5.26 -12.32
C VAL A 457 17.56 4.07 -12.87
N LEU A 458 18.31 3.14 -13.46
CA LEU A 458 17.83 1.87 -13.97
C LEU A 458 18.23 0.75 -13.01
N VAL A 459 17.25 0.02 -12.50
CA VAL A 459 17.44 -1.07 -11.53
C VAL A 459 16.79 -2.33 -12.10
N GLU A 460 17.60 -3.24 -12.63
CA GLU A 460 17.16 -4.47 -13.31
C GLU A 460 17.55 -5.71 -12.50
N ALA A 461 16.55 -6.40 -11.93
CA ALA A 461 16.72 -7.54 -11.03
C ALA A 461 17.75 -7.33 -9.89
N ALA A 462 17.78 -6.11 -9.34
CA ALA A 462 18.68 -5.69 -8.26
C ALA A 462 17.90 -5.29 -6.98
N ALA A 463 18.60 -5.13 -5.86
CA ALA A 463 17.99 -4.91 -4.54
C ALA A 463 18.52 -3.66 -3.81
N LEU A 464 17.64 -2.72 -3.46
CA LEU A 464 17.93 -1.59 -2.59
C LEU A 464 17.23 -1.81 -1.25
N CYS A 465 17.95 -2.28 -0.23
CA CYS A 465 17.32 -2.74 1.00
C CYS A 465 18.00 -2.34 2.31
N SER A 466 17.24 -2.14 3.38
CA SER A 466 17.78 -1.80 4.71
C SER A 466 18.61 -0.51 4.75
N ASN A 467 18.38 0.41 3.82
CA ASN A 467 18.99 1.74 3.82
C ASN A 467 18.12 2.73 4.61
N VAL A 468 18.76 3.78 5.15
CA VAL A 468 18.14 4.71 6.09
C VAL A 468 18.43 6.15 5.66
N GLY A 469 17.37 6.92 5.44
CA GLY A 469 17.40 8.38 5.42
C GLY A 469 16.96 8.92 6.78
N LEU A 470 17.72 9.82 7.39
CA LEU A 470 17.29 10.49 8.63
C LEU A 470 16.10 11.41 8.37
N TYR A 471 16.08 12.07 7.21
CA TYR A 471 14.97 12.86 6.68
C TYR A 471 14.17 12.02 5.66
N SER A 472 14.51 12.04 4.37
CA SER A 472 13.68 11.44 3.31
C SER A 472 14.42 10.48 2.36
N GLY A 473 13.67 9.62 1.68
CA GLY A 473 14.21 8.72 0.65
C GLY A 473 15.13 7.65 1.24
N GLY A 474 14.58 6.67 1.96
CA GLY A 474 15.37 5.65 2.64
C GLY A 474 16.26 4.85 1.67
N ALA A 475 15.68 4.36 0.57
CA ALA A 475 16.43 3.75 -0.53
C ALA A 475 16.93 4.79 -1.54
N VAL A 476 16.04 5.65 -2.03
CA VAL A 476 16.35 6.64 -3.09
C VAL A 476 15.69 7.98 -2.76
N TYR A 477 16.47 9.06 -2.88
CA TYR A 477 15.97 10.44 -2.87
C TYR A 477 16.23 11.13 -4.21
N ALA A 478 15.17 11.60 -4.86
CA ALA A 478 15.18 12.16 -6.21
C ALA A 478 14.26 13.39 -6.33
N ASN A 479 14.67 14.51 -5.73
CA ASN A 479 13.88 15.75 -5.73
C ASN A 479 14.13 16.62 -6.98
N HIS A 480 13.99 16.03 -8.17
CA HIS A 480 13.97 16.77 -9.44
C HIS A 480 12.92 16.22 -10.40
N ALA A 481 12.13 17.12 -11.00
CA ALA A 481 11.04 16.78 -11.93
C ALA A 481 11.46 16.04 -13.23
N GLN A 482 12.77 15.99 -13.50
CA GLN A 482 13.36 15.27 -14.64
C GLN A 482 14.12 13.99 -14.22
N ALA A 483 14.17 13.66 -12.94
CA ALA A 483 14.72 12.39 -12.49
C ALA A 483 13.79 11.24 -12.91
N SER A 484 14.36 10.11 -13.33
CA SER A 484 13.60 8.92 -13.73
C SER A 484 14.13 7.71 -12.96
N ILE A 485 13.26 7.02 -12.24
CA ILE A 485 13.59 5.80 -11.50
C ILE A 485 12.80 4.65 -12.11
N ARG A 486 13.49 3.72 -12.78
CA ARG A 486 12.92 2.49 -13.35
C ARG A 486 13.35 1.27 -12.54
N LEU A 487 12.37 0.57 -11.97
CA LEU A 487 12.54 -0.71 -11.30
C LEU A 487 11.95 -1.81 -12.19
N ASP A 488 12.79 -2.68 -12.76
CA ASP A 488 12.35 -3.83 -13.56
C ASP A 488 12.73 -5.14 -12.87
N GLY A 489 11.74 -5.90 -12.40
CA GLY A 489 11.96 -7.13 -11.62
C GLY A 489 12.72 -6.94 -10.30
N SER A 490 12.83 -5.68 -9.84
CA SER A 490 13.73 -5.27 -8.74
C SER A 490 13.03 -5.09 -7.39
N LEU A 491 13.81 -5.08 -6.32
CA LEU A 491 13.33 -5.08 -4.94
C LEU A 491 13.80 -3.84 -4.16
N VAL A 492 12.85 -3.06 -3.62
CA VAL A 492 13.12 -1.98 -2.65
C VAL A 492 12.53 -2.37 -1.30
N CYS A 493 13.38 -2.82 -0.36
CA CYS A 493 12.90 -3.52 0.84
C CYS A 493 13.47 -3.09 2.20
N ASN A 494 12.62 -2.99 3.22
CA ASN A 494 13.02 -2.68 4.61
C ASN A 494 13.80 -1.34 4.77
N ASN A 495 13.61 -0.37 3.88
CA ASN A 495 14.26 0.94 3.98
C ASN A 495 13.45 1.89 4.89
N SER A 496 14.10 2.90 5.46
CA SER A 496 13.48 3.78 6.46
C SER A 496 13.77 5.26 6.21
N ALA A 497 12.75 6.11 6.29
CA ALA A 497 12.83 7.57 6.38
C ALA A 497 12.40 7.99 7.80
N GLN A 498 13.37 8.35 8.65
CA GLN A 498 13.14 8.43 10.11
C GLN A 498 12.36 9.66 10.58
N SER A 499 12.46 10.80 9.88
CA SER A 499 11.78 12.05 10.22
C SER A 499 11.09 12.74 9.03
N GLY A 500 11.07 12.10 7.86
CA GLY A 500 10.47 12.60 6.61
C GLY A 500 9.71 11.53 5.83
N SER A 501 9.77 11.63 4.51
CA SER A 501 8.86 10.93 3.57
C SER A 501 9.60 10.01 2.61
N GLY A 502 8.88 9.08 1.97
CA GLY A 502 9.45 8.18 0.97
C GLY A 502 10.36 7.13 1.62
N GLY A 503 9.79 6.26 2.46
CA GLY A 503 10.55 5.27 3.22
C GLY A 503 11.36 4.34 2.30
N GLY A 504 10.77 3.96 1.17
CA GLY A 504 11.48 3.39 0.02
C GLY A 504 12.05 4.50 -0.87
N ILE A 505 11.18 5.14 -1.65
CA ILE A 505 11.57 6.15 -2.65
C ILE A 505 10.87 7.47 -2.36
N TYR A 506 11.64 8.56 -2.37
CA TYR A 506 11.15 9.93 -2.48
C TYR A 506 11.46 10.45 -3.89
N ALA A 507 10.44 10.82 -4.68
CA ALA A 507 10.62 11.32 -6.04
C ALA A 507 9.70 12.50 -6.37
N THR A 508 10.20 13.48 -7.12
CA THR A 508 9.37 14.53 -7.76
C THR A 508 9.36 14.44 -9.29
N GLY A 509 10.06 13.45 -9.86
CA GLY A 509 10.07 13.11 -11.30
C GLY A 509 9.24 11.86 -11.65
N GLN A 510 9.75 11.00 -12.52
CA GLN A 510 9.09 9.75 -12.92
C GLN A 510 9.53 8.56 -12.06
N VAL A 511 8.58 7.70 -11.69
CA VAL A 511 8.84 6.37 -11.11
C VAL A 511 8.07 5.30 -11.88
N GLU A 512 8.77 4.26 -12.34
CA GLU A 512 8.19 3.12 -13.05
C GLU A 512 8.55 1.80 -12.37
N LEU A 513 7.54 0.97 -12.10
CA LEU A 513 7.66 -0.39 -11.59
C LEU A 513 7.14 -1.37 -12.65
N SER A 514 8.00 -2.24 -13.17
CA SER A 514 7.68 -3.24 -14.20
C SER A 514 8.19 -4.64 -13.87
N SER A 515 7.66 -5.63 -14.59
CA SER A 515 8.15 -7.02 -14.63
C SER A 515 8.30 -7.71 -13.27
N GLY A 516 7.39 -7.46 -12.32
CA GLY A 516 7.46 -8.04 -10.98
C GLY A 516 8.34 -7.26 -10.02
N ALA A 517 8.48 -5.94 -10.19
CA ALA A 517 9.11 -5.09 -9.19
C ALA A 517 8.30 -5.03 -7.89
N HIS A 518 9.01 -4.96 -6.75
CA HIS A 518 8.42 -4.98 -5.42
C HIS A 518 8.98 -3.84 -4.56
N VAL A 519 8.09 -3.02 -3.99
CA VAL A 519 8.41 -2.02 -2.95
C VAL A 519 7.74 -2.47 -1.67
N GLU A 520 8.53 -3.02 -0.73
CA GLU A 520 7.97 -3.69 0.45
C GLU A 520 8.66 -3.45 1.81
N ARG A 521 7.87 -3.45 2.89
CA ARG A 521 8.35 -3.28 4.29
C ARG A 521 9.12 -1.98 4.54
N ASN A 522 8.93 -0.97 3.70
CA ASN A 522 9.57 0.33 3.90
C ASN A 522 8.75 1.21 4.85
N ILE A 523 9.42 2.07 5.62
CA ILE A 523 8.82 2.85 6.70
C ILE A 523 9.14 4.34 6.52
N ALA A 524 8.13 5.20 6.58
CA ALA A 524 8.29 6.65 6.66
C ALA A 524 7.61 7.19 7.94
N SER A 525 8.21 8.18 8.60
CA SER A 525 7.54 8.86 9.72
C SER A 525 6.47 9.86 9.26
N VAL A 526 6.60 10.38 8.04
CA VAL A 526 5.64 11.30 7.41
C VAL A 526 4.89 10.56 6.30
N ASP A 527 5.05 10.91 5.03
CA ASP A 527 4.18 10.42 3.95
C ASP A 527 4.90 9.42 3.03
N GLY A 528 4.14 8.50 2.42
CA GLY A 528 4.67 7.58 1.40
C GLY A 528 5.62 6.54 1.98
N GLY A 529 5.11 5.58 2.73
CA GLY A 529 5.93 4.54 3.37
C GLY A 529 6.75 3.75 2.35
N GLY A 530 6.12 3.35 1.25
CA GLY A 530 6.81 2.81 0.08
C GLY A 530 7.31 3.92 -0.85
N LEU A 531 6.39 4.71 -1.39
CA LEU A 531 6.63 5.75 -2.40
C LEU A 531 6.05 7.10 -1.95
N PHE A 532 6.90 8.14 -1.88
CA PHE A 532 6.48 9.55 -1.88
C PHE A 532 6.68 10.15 -3.25
N ILE A 533 5.65 10.79 -3.77
CA ILE A 533 5.55 11.28 -5.15
C ILE A 533 5.09 12.74 -5.09
N GLY A 534 6.01 13.68 -5.28
CA GLY A 534 5.71 15.12 -5.24
C GLY A 534 4.86 15.61 -6.42
N PRO A 535 4.52 16.91 -6.48
CA PRO A 535 3.57 17.46 -7.46
C PRO A 535 4.08 17.33 -8.90
N HIS A 536 3.14 17.13 -9.84
CA HIS A 536 3.39 16.96 -11.28
C HIS A 536 4.14 15.67 -11.68
N ALA A 537 4.61 14.87 -10.72
CA ALA A 537 5.28 13.60 -10.93
C ALA A 537 4.37 12.54 -11.60
N LEU A 538 5.00 11.57 -12.27
CA LEU A 538 4.33 10.44 -12.92
C LEU A 538 4.75 9.12 -12.26
N VAL A 539 3.76 8.31 -11.89
CA VAL A 539 3.97 6.92 -11.44
C VAL A 539 3.27 5.96 -12.37
N SER A 540 4.01 4.94 -12.82
CA SER A 540 3.45 3.78 -13.50
C SER A 540 3.83 2.49 -12.77
N ILE A 541 2.85 1.63 -12.51
CA ILE A 541 3.05 0.33 -11.86
C ILE A 541 2.33 -0.72 -12.71
N SER A 542 3.08 -1.63 -13.33
CA SER A 542 2.58 -2.73 -14.17
C SER A 542 3.17 -4.05 -13.68
N ALA A 543 2.32 -5.08 -13.55
CA ALA A 543 2.68 -6.42 -13.08
C ALA A 543 3.55 -6.44 -11.80
N SER A 544 3.33 -5.49 -10.88
CA SER A 544 4.25 -5.17 -9.77
C SER A 544 3.49 -4.94 -8.45
N ALA A 545 4.19 -4.84 -7.32
CA ALA A 545 3.55 -4.73 -6.01
C ALA A 545 4.16 -3.66 -5.08
N VAL A 546 3.28 -2.96 -4.35
CA VAL A 546 3.63 -2.06 -3.24
C VAL A 546 2.96 -2.60 -1.98
N MET A 547 3.72 -3.21 -1.07
CA MET A 547 3.12 -3.99 0.01
C MET A 547 3.84 -3.98 1.36
N ASN A 548 3.09 -4.11 2.46
CA ASN A 548 3.62 -4.10 3.84
C ASN A 548 4.39 -2.81 4.22
N ASN A 549 4.20 -1.70 3.51
CA ASN A 549 4.87 -0.44 3.83
C ASN A 549 4.07 0.36 4.88
N SER A 550 4.73 1.22 5.65
CA SER A 550 4.13 1.97 6.75
C SER A 550 4.45 3.46 6.68
N ALA A 551 3.46 4.32 6.90
CA ALA A 551 3.60 5.77 6.96
C ALA A 551 2.97 6.35 8.25
N GLY A 552 3.74 7.14 9.01
CA GLY A 552 3.25 7.90 10.17
C GLY A 552 2.32 9.07 9.81
N GLY A 553 2.20 9.37 8.52
CA GLY A 553 1.28 10.32 7.90
C GLY A 553 0.36 9.62 6.88
N ARG A 554 0.44 10.03 5.62
CA ARG A 554 -0.44 9.62 4.52
C ARG A 554 0.21 8.60 3.58
N GLY A 555 -0.60 7.78 2.93
CA GLY A 555 -0.15 6.90 1.86
C GLY A 555 0.84 5.84 2.36
N GLY A 556 0.35 4.88 3.16
CA GLY A 556 1.19 3.82 3.73
C GLY A 556 2.02 3.10 2.67
N GLY A 557 1.40 2.77 1.54
CA GLY A 557 2.09 2.33 0.32
C GLY A 557 2.57 3.51 -0.52
N ILE A 558 1.63 4.32 -1.01
CA ILE A 558 1.89 5.41 -1.96
C ILE A 558 1.24 6.71 -1.49
N TYR A 559 2.03 7.78 -1.34
CA TYR A 559 1.51 9.14 -1.29
C TYR A 559 1.84 9.87 -2.59
N ALA A 560 0.80 10.36 -3.27
CA ALA A 560 0.95 11.25 -4.43
C ALA A 560 0.42 12.63 -4.07
N GLU A 561 1.30 13.61 -4.07
CA GLU A 561 1.01 14.98 -3.70
C GLU A 561 0.08 15.65 -4.72
N GLY A 562 -0.78 16.55 -4.22
CA GLY A 562 -1.66 17.32 -5.08
C GLY A 562 -0.99 18.56 -5.65
N ALA A 563 -1.77 19.38 -6.34
CA ALA A 563 -1.40 20.75 -6.69
C ALA A 563 -2.52 21.72 -6.30
N GLU A 564 -2.18 22.98 -6.01
CA GLU A 564 -3.17 24.03 -5.73
C GLU A 564 -4.08 24.32 -6.94
N THR A 565 -3.57 24.06 -8.15
CA THR A 565 -4.28 24.24 -9.42
C THR A 565 -4.25 22.95 -10.24
N LYS A 566 -4.80 22.96 -11.46
CA LYS A 566 -4.86 21.77 -12.32
C LYS A 566 -3.46 21.22 -12.63
N GLY A 567 -3.33 19.89 -12.58
CA GLY A 567 -2.13 19.17 -13.00
C GLY A 567 -1.29 18.63 -11.86
N GLY A 568 -1.90 18.25 -10.73
CA GLY A 568 -1.24 17.44 -9.70
C GLY A 568 -0.79 16.09 -10.25
N SER A 569 -0.20 15.26 -9.38
CA SER A 569 0.53 14.06 -9.81
C SER A 569 -0.36 13.04 -10.53
N GLN A 570 0.28 12.20 -11.35
CA GLN A 570 -0.40 11.22 -12.20
C GLN A 570 0.01 9.81 -11.76
N VAL A 571 -0.97 8.99 -11.39
CA VAL A 571 -0.73 7.62 -10.91
C VAL A 571 -1.49 6.63 -11.78
N VAL A 572 -0.76 5.70 -12.39
CA VAL A 572 -1.30 4.62 -13.24
C VAL A 572 -0.88 3.27 -12.66
N VAL A 573 -1.86 2.41 -12.35
CA VAL A 573 -1.63 1.08 -11.76
C VAL A 573 -2.41 0.03 -12.54
N MET A 574 -1.73 -0.93 -13.15
CA MET A 574 -2.32 -1.82 -14.16
C MET A 574 -1.74 -3.25 -14.12
N ASP A 575 -2.24 -4.11 -15.01
CA ASP A 575 -1.69 -5.45 -15.31
C ASP A 575 -1.52 -6.36 -14.08
N SER A 576 -2.59 -6.59 -13.32
CA SER A 576 -2.59 -7.43 -12.10
C SER A 576 -1.68 -6.93 -10.96
N SER A 577 -1.29 -5.65 -10.97
CA SER A 577 -0.53 -5.04 -9.88
C SER A 577 -1.31 -5.04 -8.55
N ARG A 578 -0.57 -5.01 -7.44
CA ARG A 578 -1.10 -5.18 -6.08
C ARG A 578 -0.63 -4.05 -5.16
N ILE A 579 -1.56 -3.47 -4.41
CA ILE A 579 -1.28 -2.49 -3.34
C ILE A 579 -1.89 -3.03 -2.07
N GLU A 580 -1.08 -3.72 -1.24
CA GLU A 580 -1.60 -4.62 -0.22
C GLU A 580 -0.88 -4.56 1.13
N HIS A 581 -1.61 -4.76 2.22
CA HIS A 581 -1.05 -4.80 3.59
C HIS A 581 -0.29 -3.52 4.02
N ASN A 582 -0.48 -2.39 3.35
CA ASN A 582 0.17 -1.14 3.74
C ASN A 582 -0.60 -0.44 4.87
N GLU A 583 0.12 0.27 5.74
CA GLU A 583 -0.42 0.95 6.92
C GLU A 583 -0.16 2.46 6.86
N GLY A 584 -1.24 3.25 6.89
CA GLY A 584 -1.17 4.71 6.98
C GLY A 584 -1.74 5.19 8.32
N PHE A 585 -1.25 6.32 8.81
CA PHE A 585 -1.79 6.91 10.04
C PHE A 585 -2.95 7.87 9.75
N ILE A 586 -2.76 8.84 8.84
CA ILE A 586 -3.68 9.98 8.63
C ILE A 586 -4.66 9.73 7.48
N GLU A 587 -4.17 9.45 6.28
CA GLU A 587 -5.01 9.20 5.09
C GLU A 587 -4.42 8.10 4.20
N GLY A 588 -5.29 7.26 3.61
CA GLY A 588 -4.87 6.33 2.55
C GLY A 588 -3.90 5.25 3.03
N GLY A 589 -4.41 4.20 3.67
CA GLY A 589 -3.58 3.08 4.13
C GLY A 589 -2.76 2.46 3.00
N GLY A 590 -3.42 2.16 1.88
CA GLY A 590 -2.75 1.76 0.64
C GLY A 590 -2.20 2.97 -0.12
N MET A 591 -3.08 3.89 -0.53
CA MET A 591 -2.69 5.09 -1.28
C MET A 591 -3.44 6.34 -0.80
N SER A 592 -2.77 7.49 -0.77
CA SER A 592 -3.44 8.80 -0.73
C SER A 592 -3.05 9.62 -1.95
N ILE A 593 -4.05 10.06 -2.72
CA ILE A 593 -3.89 10.90 -3.90
C ILE A 593 -4.42 12.30 -3.57
N GLY A 594 -3.52 13.28 -3.53
CA GLY A 594 -3.82 14.68 -3.21
C GLY A 594 -4.74 15.37 -4.23
N PRO A 595 -5.07 16.66 -3.99
CA PRO A 595 -5.99 17.42 -4.84
C PRO A 595 -5.47 17.70 -6.26
N ASN A 596 -6.41 17.89 -7.20
CA ASN A 596 -6.15 18.20 -8.62
C ASN A 596 -5.25 17.21 -9.39
N ALA A 597 -5.10 16.00 -8.87
CA ALA A 597 -4.29 14.91 -9.42
C ALA A 597 -5.11 13.99 -10.36
N THR A 598 -4.49 12.92 -10.87
CA THR A 598 -5.19 11.87 -11.63
C THR A 598 -4.80 10.46 -11.19
N LEU A 599 -5.77 9.56 -11.17
CA LEU A 599 -5.59 8.15 -10.85
C LEU A 599 -6.26 7.26 -11.91
N MET A 600 -5.52 6.36 -12.54
CA MET A 600 -6.07 5.35 -13.43
C MET A 600 -5.67 3.95 -12.96
N MET A 601 -6.66 3.08 -12.81
CA MET A 601 -6.45 1.70 -12.35
C MET A 601 -7.21 0.70 -13.20
N TYR A 602 -6.51 -0.35 -13.67
CA TYR A 602 -7.09 -1.35 -14.57
C TYR A 602 -6.64 -2.78 -14.19
N GLY A 603 -7.58 -3.62 -13.74
CA GLY A 603 -7.29 -5.02 -13.46
C GLY A 603 -6.35 -5.24 -12.28
N ILE A 604 -6.55 -4.53 -11.16
CA ILE A 604 -5.64 -4.51 -10.01
C ILE A 604 -6.30 -4.92 -8.69
N SER A 605 -5.49 -5.17 -7.66
CA SER A 605 -5.93 -5.43 -6.27
C SER A 605 -5.46 -4.31 -5.33
N VAL A 606 -6.40 -3.72 -4.58
CA VAL A 606 -6.10 -2.91 -3.38
C VAL A 606 -6.68 -3.63 -2.18
N SER A 607 -5.85 -4.34 -1.42
CA SER A 607 -6.38 -5.23 -0.36
C SER A 607 -5.62 -5.23 0.97
N HIS A 608 -6.34 -5.50 2.06
CA HIS A 608 -5.77 -5.61 3.41
C HIS A 608 -5.02 -4.37 3.91
N ASN A 609 -5.20 -3.21 3.28
CA ASN A 609 -4.56 -1.97 3.73
C ASN A 609 -5.30 -1.39 4.94
N ARG A 610 -4.53 -0.76 5.82
CA ARG A 610 -4.95 -0.37 7.15
C ARG A 610 -4.76 1.12 7.36
N LEU A 611 -5.74 1.75 7.99
CA LEU A 611 -5.58 3.09 8.56
C LEU A 611 -5.65 3.02 10.08
N ILE A 612 -4.85 3.84 10.77
CA ILE A 612 -4.90 3.96 12.23
C ILE A 612 -5.83 5.09 12.67
N SER A 613 -5.51 6.33 12.32
CA SER A 613 -6.22 7.53 12.79
C SER A 613 -7.42 7.90 11.90
N THR A 614 -8.03 9.05 12.17
CA THR A 614 -9.32 9.46 11.61
C THR A 614 -9.28 10.87 11.01
N GLY A 615 -10.01 11.05 9.91
CA GLY A 615 -10.23 12.33 9.25
C GLY A 615 -11.55 12.33 8.46
N ASP A 616 -11.95 13.49 7.95
CA ASP A 616 -13.02 13.60 6.94
C ASP A 616 -12.45 13.16 5.57
N GLY A 617 -13.23 12.44 4.76
CA GLY A 617 -12.89 12.13 3.35
C GLY A 617 -11.91 10.97 3.10
N VAL A 618 -11.57 10.19 4.12
CA VAL A 618 -10.51 9.16 4.06
C VAL A 618 -11.00 7.81 3.50
N GLY A 619 -10.07 6.96 3.05
CA GLY A 619 -10.26 5.54 2.74
C GLY A 619 -9.05 4.72 3.16
N ALA A 620 -9.22 3.57 3.83
CA ALA A 620 -8.07 2.73 4.21
C ALA A 620 -7.42 2.01 3.02
N GLY A 621 -8.19 1.63 2.01
CA GLY A 621 -7.67 1.16 0.73
C GLY A 621 -6.97 2.30 -0.01
N PHE A 622 -7.74 3.28 -0.47
CA PHE A 622 -7.18 4.55 -0.92
C PHE A 622 -8.13 5.75 -0.81
N SER A 623 -7.56 6.95 -0.83
CA SER A 623 -8.27 8.24 -0.80
C SER A 623 -7.97 9.07 -2.06
N ILE A 624 -8.94 9.85 -2.54
CA ILE A 624 -8.73 10.91 -3.55
C ILE A 624 -9.21 12.28 -3.07
N GLY A 625 -8.35 13.29 -3.23
CA GLY A 625 -8.62 14.68 -2.84
C GLY A 625 -9.53 15.47 -3.78
N MET A 626 -9.84 16.71 -3.39
CA MET A 626 -10.68 17.64 -4.16
C MET A 626 -10.12 17.90 -5.57
N GLY A 627 -10.99 17.93 -6.58
CA GLY A 627 -10.60 18.22 -7.97
C GLY A 627 -9.88 17.08 -8.69
N THR A 628 -9.45 16.04 -7.97
CA THR A 628 -8.83 14.84 -8.53
C THR A 628 -9.85 14.03 -9.32
N THR A 629 -9.43 13.47 -10.46
CA THR A 629 -10.24 12.55 -11.26
C THR A 629 -9.63 11.16 -11.22
N ALA A 630 -10.42 10.18 -10.79
CA ALA A 630 -10.02 8.79 -10.70
C ALA A 630 -10.94 7.88 -11.51
N ARG A 631 -10.34 6.90 -12.19
CA ARG A 631 -11.06 5.83 -12.89
C ARG A 631 -10.49 4.47 -12.53
N VAL A 632 -11.36 3.56 -12.10
CA VAL A 632 -11.00 2.18 -11.73
C VAL A 632 -11.85 1.21 -12.53
N VAL A 633 -11.22 0.22 -13.17
CA VAL A 633 -11.86 -0.71 -14.09
C VAL A 633 -11.39 -2.14 -13.83
N LEU A 634 -12.33 -3.09 -13.73
CA LEU A 634 -12.05 -4.53 -13.58
C LEU A 634 -11.17 -4.89 -12.36
N SER A 635 -11.23 -4.10 -11.29
CA SER A 635 -10.37 -4.23 -10.10
C SER A 635 -11.11 -4.75 -8.87
N THR A 636 -10.34 -5.21 -7.88
CA THR A 636 -10.85 -5.59 -6.54
C THR A 636 -10.29 -4.66 -5.47
N ILE A 637 -11.17 -4.19 -4.57
CA ILE A 637 -10.85 -3.32 -3.44
C ILE A 637 -11.44 -3.99 -2.20
N ALA A 638 -10.62 -4.72 -1.44
CA ALA A 638 -11.15 -5.64 -0.43
C ALA A 638 -10.36 -5.78 0.87
N ASN A 639 -11.05 -6.09 1.98
CA ASN A 639 -10.47 -6.27 3.31
C ASN A 639 -9.69 -5.05 3.84
N ASN A 640 -9.93 -3.86 3.31
CA ASN A 640 -9.29 -2.63 3.82
C ASN A 640 -10.08 -2.09 5.01
N PHE A 641 -9.39 -1.67 6.07
CA PHE A 641 -10.05 -1.31 7.33
C PHE A 641 -9.40 -0.16 8.10
N ILE A 642 -10.24 0.61 8.79
CA ILE A 642 -9.77 1.59 9.78
C ILE A 642 -9.80 0.97 11.18
N SER A 643 -8.74 1.19 11.95
CA SER A 643 -8.53 0.58 13.27
C SER A 643 -9.36 1.25 14.37
N GLU A 644 -9.52 2.57 14.30
CA GLU A 644 -10.26 3.33 15.29
C GLU A 644 -11.78 3.34 15.01
N THR A 645 -12.56 3.31 16.08
CA THR A 645 -14.04 3.22 16.07
C THR A 645 -14.76 4.43 15.47
N PHE A 646 -14.05 5.42 14.93
CA PHE A 646 -14.59 6.68 14.43
C PHE A 646 -14.11 7.07 13.02
N GLY A 647 -13.26 6.27 12.37
CA GLY A 647 -12.68 6.60 11.07
C GLY A 647 -13.65 6.44 9.89
N ALA A 648 -13.53 7.27 8.87
CA ALA A 648 -14.42 7.25 7.69
C ALA A 648 -13.72 6.60 6.47
N GLY A 649 -14.43 5.74 5.75
CA GLY A 649 -14.04 5.04 4.51
C GLY A 649 -13.22 3.77 4.71
N GLY A 650 -13.82 2.60 4.59
CA GLY A 650 -13.07 1.34 4.72
C GLY A 650 -12.28 1.05 3.46
N GLY A 651 -12.96 0.94 2.32
CA GLY A 651 -12.31 0.78 1.02
C GLY A 651 -11.79 2.11 0.49
N LEU A 652 -12.73 3.02 0.19
CA LEU A 652 -12.48 4.24 -0.60
C LEU A 652 -12.88 5.53 0.12
N GLY A 653 -12.03 6.56 0.02
CA GLY A 653 -12.34 7.94 0.35
C GLY A 653 -12.40 8.81 -0.90
N VAL A 654 -13.50 9.53 -1.12
CA VAL A 654 -13.72 10.32 -2.35
C VAL A 654 -14.18 11.74 -2.04
N ASP A 655 -13.29 12.72 -2.20
CA ASP A 655 -13.65 14.16 -2.29
C ASP A 655 -13.46 14.74 -3.71
N GLY A 656 -13.00 13.92 -4.66
CA GLY A 656 -12.91 14.22 -6.09
C GLY A 656 -14.02 13.55 -6.94
N LEU A 657 -13.74 13.33 -8.22
CA LEU A 657 -14.58 12.52 -9.12
C LEU A 657 -14.01 11.09 -9.19
N MET A 658 -14.84 10.10 -8.88
CA MET A 658 -14.53 8.67 -8.97
C MET A 658 -15.47 7.97 -9.93
N VAL A 659 -14.91 7.23 -10.89
CA VAL A 659 -15.66 6.36 -11.81
C VAL A 659 -15.20 4.92 -11.63
N LEU A 660 -16.11 4.05 -11.20
CA LEU A 660 -15.89 2.62 -11.01
C LEU A 660 -16.67 1.83 -12.07
N THR A 661 -15.98 1.00 -12.87
CA THR A 661 -16.61 0.14 -13.89
C THR A 661 -16.22 -1.32 -13.69
N ASN A 662 -17.19 -2.20 -13.44
CA ASN A 662 -16.96 -3.62 -13.16
C ASN A 662 -15.95 -3.87 -12.00
N VAL A 663 -16.07 -3.07 -10.93
CA VAL A 663 -15.19 -3.14 -9.75
C VAL A 663 -15.90 -3.89 -8.62
N ASN A 664 -15.16 -4.74 -7.90
CA ASN A 664 -15.63 -5.37 -6.67
C ASN A 664 -15.08 -4.64 -5.43
N VAL A 665 -15.98 -4.08 -4.62
CA VAL A 665 -15.66 -3.42 -3.34
C VAL A 665 -16.24 -4.26 -2.21
N SER A 666 -15.41 -5.07 -1.53
CA SER A 666 -15.92 -6.08 -0.60
C SER A 666 -15.16 -6.23 0.71
N TRP A 667 -15.85 -6.61 1.79
CA TRP A 667 -15.23 -6.89 3.11
C TRP A 667 -14.46 -5.72 3.74
N ASN A 668 -14.74 -4.48 3.33
CA ASN A 668 -14.09 -3.31 3.89
C ASN A 668 -14.85 -2.77 5.14
N MET A 669 -14.13 -2.14 6.07
CA MET A 669 -14.66 -1.76 7.39
C MET A 669 -14.22 -0.36 7.86
N ALA A 670 -15.18 0.49 8.24
CA ALA A 670 -14.96 1.82 8.82
C ALA A 670 -16.16 2.28 9.66
N ALA A 671 -16.13 3.43 10.30
CA ALA A 671 -17.32 4.02 10.95
C ALA A 671 -18.32 4.59 9.92
N LEU A 672 -17.86 5.23 8.85
CA LEU A 672 -18.72 5.77 7.78
C LEU A 672 -18.29 5.20 6.43
N GLY A 673 -19.20 4.64 5.63
CA GLY A 673 -18.87 4.20 4.27
C GLY A 673 -17.95 2.99 4.27
N GLY A 674 -18.45 1.82 4.68
CA GLY A 674 -17.63 0.62 4.85
C GLY A 674 -16.89 0.27 3.56
N GLY A 675 -17.60 0.21 2.43
CA GLY A 675 -16.98 0.13 1.11
C GLY A 675 -16.47 1.49 0.61
N ILE A 676 -17.36 2.49 0.53
CA ILE A 676 -17.08 3.79 -0.10
C ILE A 676 -17.60 4.93 0.77
N LEU A 677 -16.73 5.90 1.06
CA LEU A 677 -17.07 7.21 1.60
C LEU A 677 -17.04 8.26 0.48
N VAL A 678 -18.12 9.03 0.36
CA VAL A 678 -18.24 10.19 -0.52
C VAL A 678 -18.32 11.44 0.35
N GLY A 679 -17.27 12.26 0.29
CA GLY A 679 -17.15 13.54 0.99
C GLY A 679 -18.05 14.63 0.39
N LYS A 680 -18.01 15.82 0.99
CA LYS A 680 -18.89 16.96 0.63
C LYS A 680 -18.72 17.40 -0.84
N ASN A 681 -17.54 17.21 -1.41
CA ASN A 681 -17.23 17.56 -2.81
C ASN A 681 -17.19 16.33 -3.72
N GLY A 682 -17.22 15.13 -3.13
CA GLY A 682 -17.15 13.85 -3.81
C GLY A 682 -18.29 13.62 -4.79
N THR A 683 -17.95 13.09 -5.95
CA THR A 683 -18.93 12.53 -6.90
C THR A 683 -18.47 11.12 -7.30
N VAL A 684 -19.33 10.13 -7.08
CA VAL A 684 -19.04 8.72 -7.35
C VAL A 684 -20.05 8.15 -8.35
N TRP A 685 -19.54 7.54 -9.41
CA TRP A 685 -20.32 6.80 -10.41
C TRP A 685 -19.91 5.32 -10.41
N LEU A 686 -20.87 4.42 -10.21
CA LEU A 686 -20.70 2.96 -10.29
C LEU A 686 -21.46 2.43 -11.51
N GLU A 687 -20.78 1.66 -12.37
CA GLU A 687 -21.37 0.94 -13.49
C GLU A 687 -20.94 -0.55 -13.43
N GLY A 688 -21.91 -1.47 -13.39
CA GLY A 688 -21.62 -2.92 -13.35
C GLY A 688 -20.85 -3.38 -12.10
N CYS A 689 -20.81 -2.57 -11.03
CA CYS A 689 -20.01 -2.83 -9.85
C CYS A 689 -20.69 -3.81 -8.88
N VAL A 690 -19.87 -4.45 -8.04
CA VAL A 690 -20.33 -5.21 -6.88
C VAL A 690 -19.81 -4.51 -5.62
N VAL A 691 -20.70 -4.21 -4.67
CA VAL A 691 -20.35 -3.68 -3.35
C VAL A 691 -20.95 -4.61 -2.30
N GLU A 692 -20.14 -5.46 -1.67
CA GLU A 692 -20.68 -6.51 -0.80
C GLU A 692 -19.92 -6.80 0.50
N TRP A 693 -20.67 -7.21 1.53
CA TRP A 693 -20.13 -7.59 2.85
C TRP A 693 -19.28 -6.51 3.53
N ASN A 694 -19.47 -5.25 3.16
CA ASN A 694 -18.82 -4.12 3.82
C ASN A 694 -19.61 -3.73 5.09
N THR A 695 -18.89 -3.28 6.12
CA THR A 695 -19.46 -2.99 7.45
C THR A 695 -19.13 -1.58 7.91
N ALA A 696 -20.14 -0.85 8.41
CA ALA A 696 -19.94 0.46 9.02
C ALA A 696 -20.92 0.82 10.13
N GLN A 697 -20.73 1.97 10.81
CA GLN A 697 -21.79 2.55 11.65
C GLN A 697 -22.88 3.21 10.79
N SER A 698 -22.51 3.84 9.67
CA SER A 698 -23.45 4.39 8.70
C SER A 698 -22.97 4.14 7.27
N GLY A 699 -23.87 3.76 6.36
CA GLY A 699 -23.51 3.47 4.97
C GLY A 699 -22.61 2.24 4.89
N GLY A 700 -23.15 1.06 5.17
CA GLY A 700 -22.38 -0.19 5.22
C GLY A 700 -21.62 -0.42 3.91
N GLY A 701 -22.32 -0.34 2.77
CA GLY A 701 -21.72 -0.31 1.45
C GLY A 701 -21.16 1.08 1.12
N ILE A 702 -22.02 2.10 1.09
CA ILE A 702 -21.69 3.47 0.66
C ILE A 702 -22.26 4.51 1.62
N PHE A 703 -21.46 5.52 1.99
CA PHE A 703 -21.90 6.70 2.74
C PHE A 703 -21.64 7.98 1.95
N GLY A 704 -22.64 8.85 1.82
CA GLY A 704 -22.53 10.18 1.22
C GLY A 704 -22.80 11.32 2.20
N GLN A 705 -21.79 12.15 2.44
CA GLN A 705 -21.92 13.41 3.17
C GLN A 705 -22.88 14.39 2.45
N LEU A 706 -23.34 15.43 3.15
CA LEU A 706 -24.14 16.50 2.55
C LEU A 706 -23.32 17.19 1.45
N GLY A 707 -23.88 17.32 0.24
CA GLY A 707 -23.17 17.78 -0.95
C GLY A 707 -22.60 16.67 -1.84
N GLY A 708 -22.20 15.55 -1.24
CA GLY A 708 -21.72 14.37 -1.96
C GLY A 708 -22.79 13.77 -2.89
N ARG A 709 -22.38 13.33 -4.08
CA ARG A 709 -23.28 12.80 -5.12
C ARG A 709 -22.94 11.37 -5.49
N ILE A 710 -23.94 10.49 -5.47
CA ILE A 710 -23.80 9.07 -5.78
C ILE A 710 -24.70 8.72 -6.97
N GLN A 711 -24.13 8.09 -8.00
CA GLN A 711 -24.86 7.45 -9.08
C GLN A 711 -24.46 5.97 -9.15
N ILE A 712 -25.45 5.09 -9.26
CA ILE A 712 -25.26 3.63 -9.26
C ILE A 712 -26.14 3.04 -10.37
N ASP A 713 -25.49 2.53 -11.40
CA ASP A 713 -26.15 1.95 -12.57
C ASP A 713 -25.74 0.47 -12.74
N LEU A 714 -26.71 -0.40 -13.03
CA LEU A 714 -26.51 -1.82 -13.35
C LEU A 714 -25.66 -2.61 -12.33
N SER A 715 -25.70 -2.21 -11.06
CA SER A 715 -24.75 -2.68 -10.03
C SER A 715 -25.43 -3.52 -8.94
N ARG A 716 -24.64 -4.31 -8.20
CA ARG A 716 -25.10 -5.16 -7.09
C ARG A 716 -24.58 -4.64 -5.76
N LEU A 717 -25.48 -4.38 -4.80
CA LEU A 717 -25.11 -4.11 -3.40
C LEU A 717 -25.63 -5.24 -2.52
N ARG A 718 -24.75 -6.07 -1.94
CA ARG A 718 -25.16 -7.28 -1.20
C ARG A 718 -24.60 -7.37 0.23
N GLY A 719 -25.42 -7.73 1.21
CA GLY A 719 -24.92 -8.18 2.51
C GLY A 719 -24.18 -7.12 3.32
N ASN A 720 -24.33 -5.84 2.97
CA ASN A 720 -23.64 -4.76 3.65
C ASN A 720 -24.37 -4.38 4.96
N LEU A 721 -23.61 -4.05 6.00
CA LEU A 721 -24.10 -3.91 7.37
C LEU A 721 -23.83 -2.50 7.92
N ALA A 722 -24.86 -1.85 8.48
CA ALA A 722 -24.78 -0.55 9.15
C ALA A 722 -25.26 -0.62 10.63
N GLU A 723 -24.45 -0.22 11.60
CA GLU A 723 -24.87 -0.16 13.02
C GLU A 723 -25.92 0.93 13.30
N THR A 724 -26.21 1.82 12.34
CA THR A 724 -27.26 2.83 12.45
C THR A 724 -28.14 2.90 11.20
N SER A 725 -27.63 3.36 10.05
CA SER A 725 -28.47 3.70 8.90
C SER A 725 -27.79 3.42 7.56
N GLY A 726 -28.59 3.00 6.56
CA GLY A 726 -28.14 2.72 5.20
C GLY A 726 -27.23 1.50 5.13
N GLY A 727 -27.79 0.29 5.22
CA GLY A 727 -27.00 -0.93 5.12
C GLY A 727 -26.26 -1.00 3.78
N GLY A 728 -26.99 -0.82 2.67
CA GLY A 728 -26.41 -0.63 1.35
C GLY A 728 -25.85 0.77 1.15
N VAL A 729 -26.71 1.80 1.24
CA VAL A 729 -26.35 3.21 1.02
C VAL A 729 -26.97 4.13 2.09
N PHE A 730 -26.17 5.01 2.68
CA PHE A 730 -26.64 6.19 3.42
C PHE A 730 -26.24 7.45 2.67
N CYS A 731 -27.16 8.39 2.39
CA CYS A 731 -26.83 9.56 1.58
C CYS A 731 -27.81 10.72 1.71
N HIS A 732 -27.43 11.86 1.14
CA HIS A 732 -28.34 12.98 0.87
C HIS A 732 -28.83 12.95 -0.58
N ASN A 733 -27.93 12.75 -1.54
CA ASN A 733 -28.21 12.75 -2.97
C ASN A 733 -27.82 11.41 -3.63
N LEU A 734 -28.80 10.71 -4.20
CA LEU A 734 -28.63 9.41 -4.88
C LEU A 734 -29.46 9.34 -6.16
N THR A 735 -28.85 8.84 -7.23
CA THR A 735 -29.55 8.27 -8.39
C THR A 735 -29.15 6.81 -8.54
N LEU A 736 -30.13 5.92 -8.65
CA LEU A 736 -29.96 4.46 -8.63
C LEU A 736 -30.80 3.85 -9.76
N SER A 737 -30.16 3.14 -10.70
CA SER A 737 -30.84 2.60 -11.89
C SER A 737 -30.48 1.14 -12.15
N GLY A 738 -31.46 0.32 -12.53
CA GLY A 738 -31.25 -1.04 -13.05
C GLY A 738 -30.49 -1.98 -12.11
N SER A 739 -30.49 -1.71 -10.80
CA SER A 739 -29.55 -2.28 -9.83
C SER A 739 -30.22 -3.29 -8.88
N PHE A 740 -29.42 -4.08 -8.17
CA PHE A 740 -29.89 -5.12 -7.25
C PHE A 740 -29.32 -4.96 -5.84
N LEU A 741 -30.18 -4.62 -4.88
CA LEU A 741 -29.84 -4.46 -3.47
C LEU A 741 -30.41 -5.64 -2.68
N SER A 742 -29.54 -6.43 -2.02
CA SER A 742 -29.97 -7.65 -1.32
C SER A 742 -29.27 -7.88 0.01
N LEU A 743 -29.98 -8.45 0.99
CA LEU A 743 -29.41 -8.85 2.29
C LEU A 743 -28.72 -7.70 3.07
N ASN A 744 -28.99 -6.44 2.70
CA ASN A 744 -28.37 -5.29 3.34
C ASN A 744 -29.13 -4.94 4.62
N SER A 745 -28.40 -4.67 5.71
CA SER A 745 -28.97 -4.53 7.05
C SER A 745 -28.53 -3.23 7.72
N ALA A 746 -29.46 -2.54 8.35
CA ALA A 746 -29.20 -1.37 9.19
C ALA A 746 -29.88 -1.54 10.56
N PHE A 747 -29.28 -1.10 11.67
CA PHE A 747 -29.97 -1.21 12.96
C PHE A 747 -31.23 -0.32 13.05
N ARG A 748 -31.19 0.90 12.50
CA ARG A 748 -32.29 1.87 12.56
C ARG A 748 -32.99 2.04 11.22
N ASN A 749 -32.32 2.56 10.21
CA ASN A 749 -32.99 3.15 9.05
C ASN A 749 -32.42 2.65 7.73
N GLY A 750 -33.27 2.15 6.82
CA GLY A 750 -32.89 1.86 5.45
C GLY A 750 -31.94 0.68 5.34
N GLY A 751 -32.47 -0.55 5.30
CA GLY A 751 -31.64 -1.75 5.10
C GLY A 751 -30.90 -1.68 3.76
N GLY A 752 -31.64 -1.41 2.67
CA GLY A 752 -31.07 -1.05 1.37
C GLY A 752 -30.53 0.38 1.32
N VAL A 753 -31.42 1.38 1.35
CA VAL A 753 -31.10 2.80 1.19
C VAL A 753 -31.69 3.61 2.36
N SER A 754 -30.90 4.52 2.92
CA SER A 754 -31.36 5.59 3.82
C SER A 754 -31.01 6.94 3.19
N GLY A 755 -32.02 7.76 2.91
CA GLY A 755 -31.89 9.02 2.19
C GLY A 755 -32.47 10.23 2.94
N LYS A 756 -32.00 11.43 2.58
CA LYS A 756 -32.41 12.69 3.25
C LYS A 756 -32.83 13.85 2.35
N GLN A 757 -32.31 13.97 1.12
CA GLN A 757 -32.57 15.14 0.26
C GLN A 757 -33.13 14.72 -1.10
N LEU A 758 -32.29 14.33 -2.06
CA LEU A 758 -32.71 14.00 -3.42
C LEU A 758 -32.43 12.53 -3.74
N ILE A 759 -33.48 11.72 -3.72
CA ILE A 759 -33.37 10.26 -3.90
C ILE A 759 -34.20 9.83 -5.11
N ARG A 760 -33.54 9.35 -6.15
CA ARG A 760 -34.16 8.85 -7.38
C ARG A 760 -33.80 7.38 -7.61
N ILE A 761 -34.80 6.54 -7.83
CA ILE A 761 -34.64 5.09 -7.96
C ILE A 761 -35.44 4.59 -9.16
N PHE A 762 -34.79 3.92 -10.10
CA PHE A 762 -35.38 3.47 -11.36
C PHE A 762 -35.11 1.98 -11.56
N ASN A 763 -36.13 1.19 -11.91
CA ASN A 763 -35.98 -0.19 -12.38
C ASN A 763 -35.09 -1.07 -11.49
N THR A 764 -35.17 -0.87 -10.16
CA THR A 764 -34.22 -1.42 -9.19
C THR A 764 -34.94 -2.39 -8.24
N SER A 765 -34.25 -3.49 -7.91
CA SER A 765 -34.78 -4.52 -7.03
C SER A 765 -34.15 -4.48 -5.63
N PHE A 766 -34.98 -4.57 -4.60
CA PHE A 766 -34.63 -4.63 -3.18
C PHE A 766 -35.18 -5.92 -2.58
N SER A 767 -34.31 -6.77 -2.04
CA SER A 767 -34.76 -8.03 -1.43
C SER A 767 -34.05 -8.38 -0.12
N LEU A 768 -34.79 -8.87 0.87
CA LEU A 768 -34.22 -9.33 2.16
C LEU A 768 -33.44 -8.22 2.90
N GLY A 769 -33.81 -6.95 2.70
CA GLY A 769 -33.27 -5.83 3.46
C GLY A 769 -33.92 -5.70 4.83
N THR A 770 -33.14 -5.38 5.87
CA THR A 770 -33.61 -5.36 7.27
C THR A 770 -33.30 -4.05 8.00
N ALA A 771 -34.28 -3.49 8.71
CA ALA A 771 -34.11 -2.26 9.52
C ALA A 771 -35.08 -2.18 10.72
N GLN A 772 -35.07 -1.08 11.49
CA GLN A 772 -36.25 -0.67 12.28
C GLN A 772 -37.26 0.06 11.38
N ASN A 773 -36.80 0.95 10.50
CA ASN A 773 -37.62 1.70 9.57
C ASN A 773 -37.12 1.49 8.14
N GLY A 774 -37.99 1.06 7.22
CA GLY A 774 -37.66 0.90 5.80
C GLY A 774 -36.66 -0.22 5.54
N GLY A 775 -37.11 -1.48 5.48
CA GLY A 775 -36.23 -2.61 5.19
C GLY A 775 -35.53 -2.48 3.83
N ALA A 776 -36.24 -1.97 2.81
CA ALA A 776 -35.66 -1.58 1.53
C ALA A 776 -35.17 -0.13 1.54
N VAL A 777 -36.05 0.82 1.80
CA VAL A 777 -35.81 2.26 1.66
C VAL A 777 -36.38 3.03 2.85
N HIS A 778 -35.58 3.88 3.47
CA HIS A 778 -36.00 4.86 4.47
C HIS A 778 -35.65 6.29 4.04
N LEU A 779 -36.54 7.23 4.33
CA LEU A 779 -36.40 8.63 3.97
C LEU A 779 -36.81 9.51 5.16
N ASP A 780 -35.89 10.34 5.65
CA ASP A 780 -36.17 11.37 6.67
C ASP A 780 -35.87 12.76 6.10
N MET A 781 -36.94 13.46 5.72
CA MET A 781 -36.92 14.70 4.94
C MET A 781 -37.39 15.92 5.75
N LEU A 782 -37.50 15.79 7.08
CA LEU A 782 -37.94 16.88 7.96
C LEU A 782 -36.98 18.08 8.03
N ASP A 783 -35.70 17.85 7.79
CA ASP A 783 -34.63 18.83 8.05
C ASP A 783 -34.28 19.71 6.83
N LEU A 784 -34.74 19.36 5.62
CA LEU A 784 -34.27 19.94 4.35
C LEU A 784 -35.46 20.29 3.44
N GLY A 785 -35.69 21.59 3.21
CA GLY A 785 -36.91 22.10 2.55
C GLY A 785 -37.12 21.68 1.09
N ASP A 786 -36.05 21.36 0.36
CA ASP A 786 -36.09 20.94 -1.06
C ASP A 786 -35.89 19.43 -1.23
N SER A 787 -36.48 18.62 -0.34
CA SER A 787 -36.35 17.17 -0.39
C SER A 787 -37.32 16.54 -1.41
N HIS A 788 -36.81 15.65 -2.25
CA HIS A 788 -37.55 14.95 -3.30
C HIS A 788 -37.23 13.44 -3.29
N PHE A 789 -38.28 12.63 -3.35
CA PHE A 789 -38.23 11.20 -3.58
C PHE A 789 -39.03 10.81 -4.81
N HIS A 790 -38.40 10.08 -5.72
CA HIS A 790 -39.08 9.44 -6.84
C HIS A 790 -38.52 8.03 -7.05
N ALA A 791 -39.37 7.02 -6.91
CA ALA A 791 -39.06 5.64 -7.25
C ALA A 791 -40.06 5.12 -8.29
N THR A 792 -39.57 4.50 -9.36
CA THR A 792 -40.44 3.88 -10.39
C THR A 792 -39.86 2.58 -10.95
N GLY A 793 -40.74 1.66 -11.39
CA GLY A 793 -40.35 0.34 -11.91
C GLY A 793 -39.66 -0.58 -10.88
N CYS A 794 -39.85 -0.34 -9.58
CA CYS A 794 -39.09 -1.00 -8.53
C CYS A 794 -39.74 -2.30 -8.04
N LEU A 795 -38.90 -3.26 -7.67
CA LEU A 795 -39.32 -4.55 -7.09
C LEU A 795 -38.80 -4.65 -5.66
N MET A 796 -39.67 -4.59 -4.66
CA MET A 796 -39.28 -4.65 -3.25
C MET A 796 -39.90 -5.87 -2.57
N THR A 797 -39.12 -6.93 -2.35
CA THR A 797 -39.64 -8.23 -1.89
C THR A 797 -38.99 -8.73 -0.61
N ARG A 798 -39.78 -9.29 0.31
CA ARG A 798 -39.28 -9.92 1.54
C ARG A 798 -38.37 -9.02 2.41
N ASN A 799 -38.60 -7.70 2.37
CA ASN A 799 -37.88 -6.75 3.23
C ASN A 799 -38.61 -6.63 4.58
N SER A 800 -37.86 -6.46 5.67
CA SER A 800 -38.40 -6.47 7.04
C SER A 800 -38.00 -5.22 7.83
N ALA A 801 -38.94 -4.66 8.59
CA ALA A 801 -38.72 -3.47 9.42
C ALA A 801 -39.38 -3.62 10.81
N THR A 802 -38.61 -3.62 11.90
CA THR A 802 -39.18 -3.89 13.24
C THR A 802 -40.07 -2.79 13.81
N ASN A 803 -40.14 -1.60 13.19
CA ASN A 803 -41.05 -0.52 13.55
C ASN A 803 -42.00 -0.17 12.39
N GLY A 804 -41.48 0.36 11.28
CA GLY A 804 -42.33 0.93 10.23
C GLY A 804 -41.83 0.70 8.80
N GLY A 805 -42.73 0.28 7.90
CA GLY A 805 -42.46 0.21 6.46
C GLY A 805 -41.54 -0.95 6.12
N GLY A 806 -42.08 -2.17 5.99
CA GLY A 806 -41.28 -3.37 5.77
C GLY A 806 -40.40 -3.25 4.52
N SER A 807 -40.92 -2.63 3.45
CA SER A 807 -40.09 -2.12 2.34
C SER A 807 -39.81 -0.62 2.45
N VAL A 808 -40.83 0.25 2.41
CA VAL A 808 -40.63 1.71 2.30
C VAL A 808 -41.10 2.44 3.56
N SER A 809 -40.25 3.30 4.11
CA SER A 809 -40.56 4.18 5.24
C SER A 809 -40.27 5.64 4.90
N LEU A 810 -41.25 6.52 5.09
CA LEU A 810 -41.22 7.93 4.74
C LEU A 810 -41.58 8.83 5.93
N ARG A 811 -40.79 9.88 6.13
CA ARG A 811 -41.01 10.92 7.13
C ARG A 811 -40.71 12.31 6.55
N GLY A 812 -41.61 13.27 6.71
CA GLY A 812 -41.32 14.70 6.46
C GLY A 812 -41.55 15.24 5.05
N ALA A 813 -42.11 14.48 4.10
CA ALA A 813 -42.38 14.96 2.74
C ALA A 813 -43.41 16.11 2.70
N LEU A 814 -43.02 17.35 2.44
CA LEU A 814 -43.89 18.52 2.65
C LEU A 814 -45.04 18.69 1.62
N SER A 815 -45.05 17.95 0.49
CA SER A 815 -46.20 17.90 -0.43
C SER A 815 -46.24 16.60 -1.27
N PRO A 816 -47.40 16.21 -1.87
CA PRO A 816 -47.54 14.94 -2.58
C PRO A 816 -46.70 14.83 -3.86
N ASP A 817 -46.36 15.98 -4.46
CA ASP A 817 -45.54 16.06 -5.68
C ASP A 817 -44.04 15.87 -5.39
N LEU A 818 -43.65 15.86 -4.12
CA LEU A 818 -42.26 15.67 -3.66
C LEU A 818 -41.93 14.22 -3.32
N ALA A 819 -42.91 13.32 -3.22
CA ALA A 819 -42.69 11.92 -2.86
C ALA A 819 -43.64 10.98 -3.63
N ALA A 820 -43.11 10.28 -4.63
CA ALA A 820 -43.86 9.34 -5.46
C ALA A 820 -43.19 7.96 -5.54
N LEU A 821 -44.00 6.91 -5.43
CA LEU A 821 -43.67 5.55 -5.84
C LEU A 821 -44.63 5.14 -6.97
N GLU A 822 -44.07 4.79 -8.12
CA GLU A 822 -44.83 4.53 -9.35
C GLU A 822 -44.51 3.15 -9.93
N ASP A 823 -45.47 2.50 -10.59
CA ASP A 823 -45.31 1.27 -11.39
C ASP A 823 -44.43 0.19 -10.73
N SER A 824 -44.60 0.00 -9.42
CA SER A 824 -43.71 -0.80 -8.56
C SER A 824 -44.45 -1.91 -7.82
N LEU A 825 -43.75 -3.01 -7.52
CA LEU A 825 -44.26 -4.14 -6.74
C LEU A 825 -43.60 -4.19 -5.36
N ILE A 826 -44.41 -4.15 -4.30
CA ILE A 826 -43.99 -4.42 -2.91
C ILE A 826 -44.67 -5.69 -2.44
N SER A 827 -43.91 -6.75 -2.15
CA SER A 827 -44.50 -8.02 -1.72
C SER A 827 -43.77 -8.78 -0.63
N HIS A 828 -44.55 -9.53 0.17
CA HIS A 828 -44.04 -10.38 1.25
C HIS A 828 -43.19 -9.62 2.29
N SER A 829 -43.36 -8.31 2.40
CA SER A 829 -42.66 -7.49 3.40
C SER A 829 -43.38 -7.48 4.75
N THR A 830 -42.61 -7.37 5.82
CA THR A 830 -43.09 -7.50 7.20
C THR A 830 -42.70 -6.30 8.04
N SER A 831 -43.61 -5.76 8.85
CA SER A 831 -43.26 -4.74 9.85
C SER A 831 -44.20 -4.70 11.05
N ASN A 832 -43.94 -3.85 12.05
CA ASN A 832 -44.96 -3.58 13.06
C ASN A 832 -46.08 -2.67 12.53
N VAL A 833 -45.75 -1.68 11.69
CA VAL A 833 -46.72 -0.73 11.12
C VAL A 833 -46.42 -0.44 9.64
N GLY A 834 -47.38 -0.70 8.75
CA GLY A 834 -47.17 -0.56 7.30
C GLY A 834 -46.30 -1.68 6.76
N GLY A 835 -46.89 -2.85 6.51
CA GLY A 835 -46.13 -4.06 6.14
C GLY A 835 -45.35 -3.85 4.86
N GLY A 836 -45.96 -3.24 3.84
CA GLY A 836 -45.25 -2.73 2.66
C GLY A 836 -44.69 -1.32 2.88
N VAL A 837 -45.58 -0.36 3.15
CA VAL A 837 -45.30 1.09 3.15
C VAL A 837 -45.73 1.77 4.45
N TYR A 838 -44.88 2.64 4.96
CA TYR A 838 -45.15 3.51 6.10
C TYR A 838 -44.89 4.97 5.73
N ALA A 839 -45.82 5.87 6.04
CA ALA A 839 -45.66 7.31 5.86
C ALA A 839 -46.11 8.09 7.12
N MET A 840 -45.37 9.12 7.49
CA MET A 840 -45.64 9.96 8.67
C MET A 840 -45.25 11.43 8.42
N GLN A 841 -46.02 12.39 8.93
CA GLN A 841 -45.69 13.83 8.90
C GLN A 841 -45.34 14.35 7.50
N GLY A 842 -46.10 13.95 6.47
CA GLY A 842 -45.83 14.38 5.10
C GLY A 842 -46.84 13.85 4.09
N ALA A 843 -46.48 13.80 2.81
CA ALA A 843 -47.34 13.26 1.77
C ALA A 843 -46.63 12.19 0.92
N LEU A 844 -47.42 11.32 0.31
CA LEU A 844 -46.92 10.24 -0.56
C LEU A 844 -47.97 9.89 -1.63
N THR A 845 -47.52 9.83 -2.87
CA THR A 845 -48.29 9.32 -4.00
C THR A 845 -47.86 7.89 -4.34
N LEU A 846 -48.83 6.99 -4.43
CA LEU A 846 -48.69 5.62 -4.94
C LEU A 846 -49.51 5.51 -6.24
N SER A 847 -48.85 5.32 -7.37
CA SER A 847 -49.50 5.26 -8.71
C SER A 847 -49.11 3.98 -9.45
N GLY A 848 -50.05 3.17 -9.91
CA GLY A 848 -49.74 1.88 -10.55
C GLY A 848 -49.01 0.87 -9.64
N VAL A 849 -49.04 1.07 -8.32
CA VAL A 849 -48.28 0.25 -7.36
C VAL A 849 -49.07 -0.99 -6.97
N VAL A 850 -48.41 -2.14 -6.93
CA VAL A 850 -48.96 -3.39 -6.39
C VAL A 850 -48.35 -3.67 -5.02
N LEU A 851 -49.21 -3.83 -4.01
CA LEU A 851 -48.87 -4.16 -2.63
C LEU A 851 -49.53 -5.51 -2.31
N GLU A 852 -48.75 -6.59 -2.27
CA GLU A 852 -49.30 -7.93 -2.06
C GLU A 852 -48.63 -8.77 -0.97
N ASN A 853 -49.43 -9.55 -0.24
CA ASN A 853 -48.97 -10.51 0.77
C ASN A 853 -48.07 -9.90 1.87
N ASN A 854 -48.14 -8.59 2.09
CA ASN A 854 -47.39 -7.91 3.14
C ASN A 854 -48.10 -8.04 4.49
N GLN A 855 -47.34 -8.04 5.59
CA GLN A 855 -47.84 -8.35 6.92
C GLN A 855 -47.42 -7.28 7.94
N ALA A 856 -48.35 -6.88 8.81
CA ALA A 856 -48.01 -6.00 9.93
C ALA A 856 -48.89 -6.20 11.17
N ILE A 857 -48.61 -5.47 12.26
CA ILE A 857 -49.59 -5.33 13.36
C ILE A 857 -50.72 -4.38 12.91
N ASN A 858 -50.37 -3.27 12.25
CA ASN A 858 -51.35 -2.33 11.69
C ASN A 858 -50.98 -1.89 10.26
N GLY A 859 -51.94 -1.91 9.33
CA GLY A 859 -51.71 -1.54 7.93
C GLY A 859 -50.88 -2.59 7.21
N GLY A 860 -51.46 -3.74 6.87
CA GLY A 860 -50.73 -4.84 6.23
C GLY A 860 -50.04 -4.42 4.93
N ALA A 861 -50.74 -3.67 4.07
CA ALA A 861 -50.14 -3.02 2.90
C ALA A 861 -49.49 -1.68 3.28
N VAL A 862 -50.29 -0.75 3.81
CA VAL A 862 -49.89 0.66 3.99
C VAL A 862 -50.37 1.22 5.32
N ALA A 863 -49.52 2.01 5.99
CA ALA A 863 -49.90 2.82 7.15
C ALA A 863 -49.56 4.31 6.95
N ALA A 864 -50.55 5.19 7.18
CA ALA A 864 -50.38 6.64 7.22
C ALA A 864 -50.60 7.15 8.66
N LEU A 865 -49.50 7.53 9.31
CA LEU A 865 -49.40 7.96 10.70
C LEU A 865 -49.37 9.50 10.81
N PRO A 866 -49.42 10.14 12.01
CA PRO A 866 -50.01 11.47 12.20
C PRO A 866 -49.66 12.55 11.16
N ASN A 867 -50.69 13.30 10.76
CA ASN A 867 -50.62 14.41 9.80
C ASN A 867 -50.05 14.00 8.42
N THR A 868 -50.43 12.84 7.89
CA THR A 868 -49.99 12.36 6.57
C THR A 868 -51.06 12.52 5.49
N THR A 869 -50.66 12.84 4.26
CA THR A 869 -51.55 12.85 3.08
C THR A 869 -51.14 11.74 2.10
N LEU A 870 -51.93 10.68 2.00
CA LEU A 870 -51.68 9.53 1.14
C LEU A 870 -52.61 9.55 -0.07
N LEU A 871 -52.05 9.56 -1.28
CA LEU A 871 -52.77 9.41 -2.54
C LEU A 871 -52.46 8.04 -3.15
N ILE A 872 -53.51 7.27 -3.47
CA ILE A 872 -53.42 5.98 -4.16
C ILE A 872 -54.24 6.10 -5.46
N THR A 873 -53.57 5.90 -6.60
CA THR A 873 -54.13 6.19 -7.93
C THR A 873 -53.56 5.24 -9.00
N GLY A 874 -53.90 5.48 -10.27
CA GLY A 874 -53.29 4.78 -11.42
C GLY A 874 -53.56 3.28 -11.46
N GLY A 875 -54.70 2.82 -10.95
CA GLY A 875 -55.02 1.38 -10.89
C GLY A 875 -54.21 0.59 -9.85
N SER A 876 -53.64 1.26 -8.84
CA SER A 876 -52.88 0.59 -7.77
C SER A 876 -53.69 -0.50 -7.07
N VAL A 877 -53.02 -1.57 -6.64
CA VAL A 877 -53.63 -2.77 -6.05
C VAL A 877 -53.06 -3.05 -4.66
N ALA A 878 -53.91 -3.20 -3.66
CA ALA A 878 -53.56 -3.75 -2.35
C ALA A 878 -54.28 -5.10 -2.16
N ARG A 879 -53.56 -6.22 -2.27
CA ARG A 879 -54.15 -7.57 -2.25
C ARG A 879 -53.52 -8.56 -1.28
N GLY A 880 -54.33 -9.37 -0.60
CA GLY A 880 -53.82 -10.47 0.25
C GLY A 880 -52.95 -10.05 1.44
N ASN A 881 -52.95 -8.76 1.81
CA ASN A 881 -52.15 -8.26 2.91
C ASN A 881 -52.82 -8.56 4.27
N ALA A 882 -52.03 -8.73 5.32
CA ALA A 882 -52.48 -9.16 6.63
C ALA A 882 -52.11 -8.16 7.75
N ALA A 883 -53.04 -7.91 8.68
CA ALA A 883 -52.79 -7.13 9.89
C ALA A 883 -53.22 -7.86 11.18
N GLU A 884 -52.32 -8.00 12.16
CA GLU A 884 -52.66 -8.63 13.46
C GLU A 884 -53.69 -7.82 14.27
N SER A 885 -53.83 -6.52 14.00
CA SER A 885 -54.81 -5.64 14.64
C SER A 885 -55.71 -4.96 13.61
N HIS A 886 -55.28 -3.84 13.02
CA HIS A 886 -56.18 -2.97 12.25
C HIS A 886 -55.66 -2.68 10.84
N GLY A 887 -56.58 -2.51 9.88
CA GLY A 887 -56.23 -2.15 8.50
C GLY A 887 -55.48 -3.28 7.78
N GLY A 888 -56.19 -4.35 7.40
CA GLY A 888 -55.56 -5.48 6.69
C GLY A 888 -54.86 -5.04 5.40
N GLY A 889 -55.52 -4.18 4.62
CA GLY A 889 -54.88 -3.39 3.58
C GLY A 889 -54.26 -2.11 4.15
N ILE A 890 -55.10 -1.12 4.46
CA ILE A 890 -54.68 0.27 4.73
C ILE A 890 -55.08 0.71 6.14
N TYR A 891 -54.16 1.35 6.86
CA TYR A 891 -54.39 1.92 8.19
C TYR A 891 -54.08 3.42 8.23
N ILE A 892 -55.06 4.26 8.57
CA ILE A 892 -54.97 5.73 8.56
C ILE A 892 -55.27 6.29 9.97
N LEU A 893 -54.32 7.07 10.50
CA LEU A 893 -54.31 7.51 11.90
C LEU A 893 -54.03 9.01 12.08
N ASP A 894 -54.67 9.61 13.08
CA ASP A 894 -54.35 10.93 13.66
C ASP A 894 -54.26 12.09 12.66
N ARG A 895 -55.44 12.58 12.23
CA ARG A 895 -55.63 13.70 11.28
C ARG A 895 -55.03 13.46 9.88
N SER A 896 -54.70 12.22 9.55
CA SER A 896 -54.19 11.86 8.22
C SER A 896 -55.31 11.82 7.20
N GLN A 897 -54.95 12.02 5.93
CA GLN A 897 -55.85 12.06 4.80
C GLN A 897 -55.50 10.94 3.82
N LEU A 898 -56.50 10.20 3.37
CA LEU A 898 -56.39 9.19 2.33
C LEU A 898 -57.24 9.60 1.13
N THR A 899 -56.67 9.57 -0.07
CA THR A 899 -57.43 9.59 -1.32
C THR A 899 -57.14 8.32 -2.10
N VAL A 900 -58.16 7.53 -2.43
CA VAL A 900 -58.06 6.37 -3.32
C VAL A 900 -58.90 6.65 -4.57
N THR A 901 -58.29 6.58 -5.75
CA THR A 901 -58.94 6.94 -7.02
C THR A 901 -58.38 6.14 -8.20
N GLY A 902 -58.79 6.48 -9.43
CA GLY A 902 -58.20 5.96 -10.67
C GLY A 902 -58.37 4.45 -10.86
N GLY A 903 -59.52 3.89 -10.50
CA GLY A 903 -59.80 2.45 -10.65
C GLY A 903 -59.01 1.52 -9.71
N SER A 904 -58.36 2.06 -8.68
CA SER A 904 -57.55 1.27 -7.73
C SER A 904 -58.37 0.19 -6.99
N LEU A 905 -57.69 -0.84 -6.52
CA LEU A 905 -58.29 -2.08 -6.01
C LEU A 905 -57.74 -2.44 -4.63
N ILE A 906 -58.62 -2.75 -3.69
CA ILE A 906 -58.28 -3.20 -2.33
C ILE A 906 -59.03 -4.53 -2.11
N GLU A 907 -58.33 -5.65 -2.30
CA GLU A 907 -58.93 -6.99 -2.34
C GLU A 907 -58.32 -8.01 -1.38
N ASP A 908 -59.12 -8.95 -0.89
CA ASP A 908 -58.65 -10.17 -0.19
C ASP A 908 -57.72 -9.90 1.03
N ASN A 909 -57.72 -8.68 1.58
CA ASN A 909 -56.87 -8.32 2.73
C ASN A 909 -57.55 -8.75 4.04
N LYS A 910 -56.75 -9.14 5.04
CA LYS A 910 -57.24 -9.70 6.30
C LYS A 910 -56.77 -8.92 7.53
N CYS A 911 -57.62 -8.70 8.52
CA CYS A 911 -57.18 -8.32 9.87
C CYS A 911 -57.93 -9.03 10.99
N TYR A 912 -57.35 -9.06 12.20
CA TYR A 912 -58.05 -9.60 13.37
C TYR A 912 -59.10 -8.64 13.94
N MET A 913 -58.73 -7.38 14.23
CA MET A 913 -59.65 -6.43 14.90
C MET A 913 -60.58 -5.74 13.90
N SER A 914 -60.12 -4.76 13.12
CA SER A 914 -61.05 -4.00 12.28
C SER A 914 -60.47 -3.25 11.10
N GLY A 915 -61.29 -3.16 10.04
CA GLY A 915 -60.92 -2.58 8.75
C GLY A 915 -60.12 -3.59 7.93
N GLY A 916 -60.73 -4.67 7.48
CA GLY A 916 -60.04 -5.69 6.67
C GLY A 916 -59.41 -5.07 5.42
N GLY A 917 -60.16 -4.24 4.70
CA GLY A 917 -59.64 -3.42 3.60
C GLY A 917 -58.99 -2.13 4.11
N ILE A 918 -59.76 -1.26 4.77
CA ILE A 918 -59.33 0.08 5.22
C ILE A 918 -59.77 0.34 6.66
N HIS A 919 -58.87 0.88 7.48
CA HIS A 919 -59.16 1.39 8.82
C HIS A 919 -58.85 2.89 8.94
N LEU A 920 -59.80 3.65 9.50
CA LEU A 920 -59.74 5.10 9.69
C LEU A 920 -60.09 5.46 11.12
N THR A 921 -59.22 6.21 11.80
CA THR A 921 -59.50 6.65 13.18
C THR A 921 -58.82 7.98 13.55
N ARG A 922 -59.19 8.52 14.72
CA ARG A 922 -58.66 9.77 15.31
C ARG A 922 -58.69 10.98 14.36
N SER A 923 -59.90 11.38 13.96
CA SER A 923 -60.14 12.61 13.19
C SER A 923 -59.47 12.62 11.81
N SER A 924 -59.15 11.44 11.26
CA SER A 924 -58.65 11.24 9.90
C SER A 924 -59.77 11.34 8.86
N HIS A 925 -59.40 11.54 7.59
CA HIS A 925 -60.33 11.64 6.46
C HIS A 925 -59.95 10.65 5.35
N ALA A 926 -60.95 10.01 4.74
CA ALA A 926 -60.78 9.28 3.47
C ALA A 926 -61.77 9.73 2.40
N LEU A 927 -61.26 9.89 1.17
CA LEU A 927 -62.01 10.01 -0.06
C LEU A 927 -61.73 8.78 -0.93
N ILE A 928 -62.77 8.03 -1.29
CA ILE A 928 -62.69 6.87 -2.18
C ILE A 928 -63.57 7.18 -3.40
N THR A 929 -62.97 7.26 -4.58
CA THR A 929 -63.71 7.67 -5.79
C THR A 929 -63.13 7.09 -7.08
N GLY A 930 -63.59 7.54 -8.25
CA GLY A 930 -63.00 7.20 -9.54
C GLY A 930 -63.04 5.70 -9.89
N GLY A 931 -64.12 4.99 -9.56
CA GLY A 931 -64.30 3.58 -9.92
C GLY A 931 -63.57 2.56 -9.03
N VAL A 932 -63.06 2.98 -7.87
CA VAL A 932 -62.33 2.10 -6.92
C VAL A 932 -63.20 0.94 -6.42
N GLN A 933 -62.55 -0.21 -6.21
CA GLN A 933 -63.17 -1.42 -5.64
C GLN A 933 -62.52 -1.80 -4.30
N VAL A 934 -63.33 -1.97 -3.25
CA VAL A 934 -62.94 -2.53 -1.96
C VAL A 934 -63.70 -3.85 -1.78
N ARG A 935 -63.07 -5.00 -2.03
CA ARG A 935 -63.80 -6.28 -2.12
C ARG A 935 -63.13 -7.48 -1.46
N ASN A 936 -63.94 -8.44 -1.02
CA ASN A 936 -63.49 -9.70 -0.40
C ASN A 936 -62.59 -9.55 0.84
N ASN A 937 -62.50 -8.36 1.44
CA ASN A 937 -61.64 -8.15 2.60
C ASN A 937 -62.29 -8.72 3.87
N LEU A 938 -61.47 -9.19 4.80
CA LEU A 938 -61.87 -9.97 5.97
C LEU A 938 -61.43 -9.29 7.27
N ALA A 939 -62.37 -9.04 8.18
CA ALA A 939 -62.08 -8.73 9.57
C ALA A 939 -62.60 -9.86 10.47
N GLU A 940 -61.78 -10.45 11.33
CA GLU A 940 -62.24 -11.48 12.28
C GLU A 940 -63.25 -10.91 13.28
N ARG A 941 -63.14 -9.62 13.63
CA ARG A 941 -64.12 -8.93 14.47
C ARG A 941 -65.09 -8.05 13.66
N GLU A 942 -64.73 -6.82 13.28
CA GLU A 942 -65.70 -5.81 12.79
C GLU A 942 -65.17 -4.94 11.64
N GLY A 943 -66.03 -4.44 10.75
CA GLY A 943 -65.60 -3.59 9.63
C GLY A 943 -64.78 -4.36 8.58
N GLY A 944 -65.40 -5.32 7.89
CA GLY A 944 -64.72 -6.20 6.91
C GLY A 944 -64.08 -5.41 5.76
N GLY A 945 -64.85 -4.56 5.09
CA GLY A 945 -64.34 -3.67 4.03
C GLY A 945 -63.67 -2.43 4.60
N ILE A 946 -64.44 -1.57 5.27
CA ILE A 946 -63.98 -0.28 5.79
C ILE A 946 -64.46 -0.09 7.24
N ALA A 947 -63.56 0.28 8.15
CA ALA A 947 -63.87 0.67 9.52
C ALA A 947 -63.57 2.16 9.75
N VAL A 948 -64.58 2.92 10.19
CA VAL A 948 -64.47 4.35 10.54
C VAL A 948 -64.73 4.51 12.04
N LEU A 949 -63.67 4.66 12.83
CA LEU A 949 -63.75 4.68 14.29
C LEU A 949 -63.55 6.10 14.86
N ARG A 950 -64.18 6.31 16.03
CA ARG A 950 -64.23 7.61 16.70
C ARG A 950 -62.87 8.07 17.18
N SER A 951 -62.69 9.39 17.25
CA SER A 951 -61.53 9.98 17.92
C SER A 951 -61.65 9.83 19.44
N VAL A 952 -60.61 9.29 20.07
CA VAL A 952 -60.47 9.26 21.54
C VAL A 952 -59.89 10.58 22.08
N ILE A 953 -59.53 11.52 21.20
CA ILE A 953 -58.96 12.82 21.55
C ILE A 953 -60.10 13.80 21.82
N TYR A 954 -60.58 13.82 23.08
CA TYR A 954 -61.73 14.61 23.53
C TYR A 954 -61.63 16.13 23.27
N ALA A 955 -60.42 16.67 23.10
CA ALA A 955 -60.16 18.11 23.06
C ALA A 955 -60.51 18.82 21.73
N LEU A 956 -60.68 18.10 20.61
CA LEU A 956 -60.71 18.72 19.26
C LEU A 956 -62.06 18.70 18.53
N GLN A 957 -63.03 17.88 18.96
CA GLN A 957 -64.36 17.71 18.33
C GLN A 957 -64.42 17.40 16.81
N VAL A 958 -63.29 17.33 16.08
CA VAL A 958 -63.28 16.99 14.65
C VAL A 958 -63.63 15.50 14.47
N PRO A 959 -64.69 15.16 13.71
CA PRO A 959 -65.08 13.77 13.48
C PRO A 959 -64.10 13.06 12.53
N THR A 960 -63.96 11.75 12.67
CA THR A 960 -63.37 10.91 11.60
C THR A 960 -64.35 10.88 10.43
N ARG A 961 -63.87 11.03 9.18
CA ARG A 961 -64.71 11.22 7.99
C ARG A 961 -64.39 10.20 6.89
N LEU A 962 -65.43 9.66 6.26
CA LEU A 962 -65.35 8.84 5.06
C LEU A 962 -66.29 9.38 3.99
N THR A 963 -65.76 9.59 2.78
CA THR A 963 -66.53 9.92 1.58
C THR A 963 -66.28 8.84 0.53
N VAL A 964 -67.33 8.17 0.05
CA VAL A 964 -67.26 7.18 -1.03
C VAL A 964 -68.15 7.67 -2.18
N MET A 965 -67.58 7.86 -3.38
CA MET A 965 -68.27 8.46 -4.52
C MET A 965 -67.97 7.71 -5.82
N GLY A 966 -68.95 7.02 -6.41
CA GLY A 966 -68.77 6.29 -7.67
C GLY A 966 -67.77 5.14 -7.55
N ALA A 967 -67.90 4.35 -6.49
CA ALA A 967 -67.01 3.24 -6.13
C ALA A 967 -67.83 2.04 -5.59
N ALA A 968 -67.18 0.89 -5.43
CA ALA A 968 -67.81 -0.36 -5.00
C ALA A 968 -67.18 -0.91 -3.71
N VAL A 969 -68.01 -1.36 -2.76
CA VAL A 969 -67.62 -2.06 -1.53
C VAL A 969 -68.37 -3.39 -1.47
N THR A 970 -67.75 -4.50 -1.89
CA THR A 970 -68.49 -5.74 -2.20
C THR A 970 -67.86 -7.03 -1.69
N GLY A 971 -68.65 -7.99 -1.21
CA GLY A 971 -68.12 -9.31 -0.81
C GLY A 971 -67.25 -9.31 0.46
N ASN A 972 -67.14 -8.20 1.18
CA ASN A 972 -66.31 -8.10 2.40
C ASN A 972 -67.02 -8.75 3.60
N MET A 973 -66.25 -9.31 4.54
CA MET A 973 -66.77 -10.09 5.66
C MET A 973 -66.25 -9.62 7.02
N ALA A 974 -67.15 -9.45 7.99
CA ALA A 974 -66.85 -9.30 9.41
C ALA A 974 -67.33 -10.56 10.15
N VAL A 975 -66.41 -11.42 10.62
CA VAL A 975 -66.76 -12.77 11.11
C VAL A 975 -67.55 -12.72 12.42
N SER A 976 -67.02 -12.04 13.44
CA SER A 976 -67.53 -12.14 14.81
C SER A 976 -68.44 -11.00 15.25
N TYR A 977 -68.54 -9.89 14.51
CA TYR A 977 -69.34 -8.71 14.88
C TYR A 977 -69.99 -8.06 13.64
N SER A 978 -69.91 -6.73 13.51
CA SER A 978 -70.79 -5.92 12.66
C SER A 978 -70.05 -5.18 11.55
N GLY A 979 -70.78 -4.75 10.51
CA GLY A 979 -70.27 -3.93 9.42
C GLY A 979 -69.42 -4.73 8.45
N GLY A 980 -70.05 -5.60 7.64
CA GLY A 980 -69.34 -6.40 6.64
C GLY A 980 -68.66 -5.51 5.59
N GLY A 981 -69.42 -4.61 4.98
CA GLY A 981 -68.93 -3.61 4.03
C GLY A 981 -68.33 -2.39 4.73
N ILE A 982 -69.16 -1.63 5.44
CA ILE A 982 -68.74 -0.40 6.16
C ILE A 982 -69.21 -0.44 7.63
N LEU A 983 -68.28 -0.21 8.56
CA LEU A 983 -68.55 0.07 9.97
C LEU A 983 -68.29 1.55 10.27
N SER A 984 -69.19 2.19 11.03
CA SER A 984 -69.00 3.56 11.52
C SER A 984 -69.38 3.71 12.99
N ASP A 985 -68.47 4.23 13.82
CA ASP A 985 -68.66 4.44 15.26
C ASP A 985 -69.17 5.86 15.59
N GLU A 986 -69.62 6.08 16.83
CA GLU A 986 -70.21 7.34 17.28
C GLU A 986 -69.35 8.57 16.93
N ARG A 987 -70.01 9.67 16.51
CA ARG A 987 -69.36 10.94 16.13
C ARG A 987 -68.41 10.84 14.92
N CYS A 988 -68.53 9.81 14.09
CA CYS A 988 -67.97 9.81 12.73
C CYS A 988 -68.97 10.40 11.72
N VAL A 989 -68.53 10.69 10.49
CA VAL A 989 -69.40 11.10 9.38
C VAL A 989 -69.08 10.25 8.15
N VAL A 990 -70.09 9.55 7.62
CA VAL A 990 -69.98 8.78 6.38
C VAL A 990 -70.86 9.41 5.30
N THR A 991 -70.30 9.64 4.12
CA THR A 991 -71.00 10.17 2.94
C THR A 991 -70.85 9.19 1.78
N LEU A 992 -71.97 8.76 1.20
CA LEU A 992 -72.03 7.83 0.08
C LEU A 992 -72.73 8.50 -1.11
N VAL A 993 -72.12 8.45 -2.29
CA VAL A 993 -72.63 9.11 -3.51
C VAL A 993 -72.52 8.15 -4.69
N ALA A 994 -73.65 7.63 -5.18
CA ALA A 994 -73.68 6.62 -6.25
C ALA A 994 -72.74 5.43 -6.00
N THR A 995 -72.76 4.90 -4.77
CA THR A 995 -71.89 3.82 -4.32
C THR A 995 -72.59 2.47 -4.44
N ASN A 996 -71.90 1.43 -4.90
CA ASN A 996 -72.39 0.04 -4.87
C ASN A 996 -71.88 -0.66 -3.60
N ILE A 997 -72.79 -1.09 -2.72
CA ILE A 997 -72.46 -1.86 -1.52
C ILE A 997 -73.29 -3.15 -1.56
N SER A 998 -72.66 -4.26 -1.98
CA SER A 998 -73.38 -5.51 -2.25
C SER A 998 -72.66 -6.78 -1.79
N ALA A 999 -73.42 -7.80 -1.38
CA ALA A 999 -72.91 -9.14 -1.02
C ALA A 999 -71.91 -9.17 0.16
N ASN A 1000 -71.93 -8.16 1.03
CA ASN A 1000 -71.08 -8.10 2.21
C ASN A 1000 -71.73 -8.81 3.41
N GLN A 1001 -70.93 -9.48 4.24
CA GLN A 1001 -71.41 -10.37 5.31
C GLN A 1001 -70.94 -9.92 6.70
N ALA A 1002 -71.78 -10.08 7.72
CA ALA A 1002 -71.46 -9.75 9.11
C ALA A 1002 -72.05 -10.81 10.05
N GLY A 1003 -71.30 -11.23 11.07
CA GLY A 1003 -71.77 -12.20 12.07
C GLY A 1003 -72.92 -11.70 12.97
N PHE A 1004 -73.06 -10.38 13.12
CA PHE A 1004 -74.14 -9.75 13.89
C PHE A 1004 -74.98 -8.78 13.06
N PHE A 1005 -74.56 -7.51 12.93
CA PHE A 1005 -75.40 -6.46 12.31
C PHE A 1005 -74.73 -5.81 11.11
N GLY A 1006 -75.55 -5.45 10.12
CA GLY A 1006 -75.13 -4.61 8.98
C GLY A 1006 -74.12 -5.30 8.06
N GLY A 1007 -74.59 -6.26 7.25
CA GLY A 1007 -73.80 -6.86 6.18
C GLY A 1007 -73.22 -5.78 5.26
N GLY A 1008 -74.07 -4.94 4.66
CA GLY A 1008 -73.64 -3.76 3.89
C GLY A 1008 -73.04 -2.64 4.77
N ILE A 1009 -73.83 -2.05 5.67
CA ILE A 1009 -73.41 -0.94 6.54
C ILE A 1009 -73.88 -1.19 7.98
N ALA A 1010 -73.02 -0.98 8.96
CA ALA A 1010 -73.37 -0.83 10.37
C ALA A 1010 -72.87 0.53 10.89
N ALA A 1011 -73.78 1.42 11.28
CA ALA A 1011 -73.42 2.77 11.70
C ALA A 1011 -74.07 3.18 13.03
N LYS A 1012 -73.27 3.72 13.95
CA LYS A 1012 -73.67 4.45 15.15
C LYS A 1012 -73.53 5.97 14.98
N SER A 1013 -73.42 6.42 13.73
CA SER A 1013 -73.05 7.78 13.34
C SER A 1013 -74.01 8.34 12.31
N SER A 1014 -73.85 9.62 11.93
CA SER A 1014 -74.53 10.12 10.74
C SER A 1014 -73.97 9.44 9.48
N VAL A 1015 -74.89 8.95 8.65
CA VAL A 1015 -74.63 8.44 7.30
C VAL A 1015 -75.50 9.26 6.35
N GLN A 1016 -74.87 9.86 5.35
CA GLN A 1016 -75.54 10.61 4.29
C GLN A 1016 -75.43 9.82 2.98
N ILE A 1017 -76.54 9.58 2.31
CA ILE A 1017 -76.58 8.79 1.07
C ILE A 1017 -77.25 9.63 -0.02
N TYR A 1018 -76.55 9.80 -1.14
CA TYR A 1018 -76.97 10.61 -2.28
C TYR A 1018 -76.87 9.79 -3.58
N GLY A 1019 -77.74 10.13 -4.55
CA GLY A 1019 -77.85 9.41 -5.82
C GLY A 1019 -78.34 7.96 -5.70
N HIS A 1020 -78.34 7.24 -6.81
CA HIS A 1020 -78.73 5.83 -6.89
C HIS A 1020 -77.64 4.89 -6.32
N SER A 1021 -77.36 4.99 -5.03
CA SER A 1021 -76.49 4.03 -4.34
C SER A 1021 -77.22 2.69 -4.17
N ILE A 1022 -76.56 1.58 -4.53
CA ILE A 1022 -77.12 0.23 -4.43
C ILE A 1022 -76.69 -0.36 -3.08
N LEU A 1023 -77.65 -0.82 -2.29
CA LEU A 1023 -77.43 -1.50 -1.01
C LEU A 1023 -78.11 -2.87 -1.08
N ALA A 1024 -77.33 -3.95 -1.18
CA ALA A 1024 -77.83 -5.32 -1.43
C ALA A 1024 -77.16 -6.40 -0.55
#